data_AF-A0A559MHC7-F1
#
_entry.id   AF-A0A559MHC7-F1
#
_cell.length_a   1.000
_cell.length_b   1.000
_cell.length_c   1.000
_cell.angle_alpha   90.00
_cell.angle_beta   90.00
_cell.angle_gamma   90.00
#
_symmetry.space_group_name_H-M   'P 1'
#
loop_
_entity.id
_entity.type
_entity.pdbx_description
1 polymer ?
#
loop_
_entity_poly.entity_id
_entity_poly.type
_entity_poly.pdbx_seq_one_letter_code
_entity_poly.pdbx_strand_id
1 'polypeptide(L)'
;MRLGQHLGTRSRSGYPKLQFSTISPNTKFQPRKYGAHIPHVVLAASICTRGGKAVLSRQFREMQRSRIEALLASFPKLADSSTQHTTVEQDNVRFVYQPLDELYMVLITNRQSNILQDIDSLHLFAQVVTSTCKTLDEREILKNAYELLSAFDELVTLGYRENLTISQIKTFLEMESHEERIQEIISRNKELEATEERKRKAKQLEMQRKEVSRSGRNNVPRTPVYPTYTPPARSAVTDTYDSYEAEKNKSFKTSAPKGKGMQLGKKSKTTDMFERVRGDLGPGEEEPASAPLVPNNPTHAPVEQAPRASTSLDRDAIHVTIAETINAKLSREGSLNSLEIKGDLQLKISDPTLTKVKLDLVANASHGVQFRTHPNVDKGVFNSSKAVQMSNISKGFPVNNSVGVLRWRATPRSDDTSAVPITFTVWVNKGSDDTYGITVEYELTGGDPLKDVTVIIPYATSEPSVSSFDATYEVSGDSLEWTIGLVDDDNATGSFEFEAQAGDENEFFPMQVKFGKTKPFIDVDVTDVTLLEMDESMGVKGQKLCAESSKIVHQFSTGNNVNGVTCLGWGSNLTGKSSKSERKGDATWEELLGDEEVLAGNKVPLDLPRDLALIDIERSLPKLSVLAAGGGSEDVFCSRSSLDALFRPFDPKDNNAVDVMIVGTKEGQVHLSIYDSFVVGSFPSPSIGGVGPSHLVLHSSHEQCSTHTLLMKSPGSDSLYFVPMDLRFISASSDYLSLLASRSTNLQNLLRYIHQVQTLMVSEWKSTQELPGRFLRNINETLGEFNNGDRNIVQALYHSVATGHTFPAVKEWLVDELAERGLKRWEKAVVTGLENLKRLVHENMLPALERCSVILSRFSGIAKFQGPNDTVGFSSQQISLIMDTVACLHLIGSKILIQVVDELDLFSAFSSWLRFEIDRLASDASTTPKDDELEKEATIDHSKVLLYLQNCMTASPLEVYLGDCTSEDYNHGWNQAEQGLPMFDLLDKQLQKQEKGLPYMKPLPRVELLCKYLSMQAKTIFGQIAEAEKRNFK
;
A
#
# COMPACT_ATOMS: atom_id res chain seq x y z
N MET A 1 34.46 -70.25 18.04
CA MET A 1 34.01 -70.80 19.33
C MET A 1 34.54 -69.93 20.46
N ARG A 2 33.66 -69.63 21.44
CA ARG A 2 33.88 -69.16 22.82
C ARG A 2 35.18 -68.42 23.19
N LEU A 3 34.97 -67.17 23.60
CA LEU A 3 35.27 -66.60 24.92
C LEU A 3 36.68 -66.78 25.52
N GLY A 4 37.31 -65.64 25.81
CA GLY A 4 38.35 -65.52 26.83
C GLY A 4 38.18 -64.20 27.59
N GLN A 5 37.66 -64.27 28.81
CA GLN A 5 37.74 -63.23 29.83
C GLN A 5 39.12 -63.25 30.48
N HIS A 6 39.70 -62.08 30.81
CA HIS A 6 39.82 -61.54 32.18
C HIS A 6 41.03 -60.60 32.37
N LEU A 7 40.85 -59.71 33.36
CA LEU A 7 41.83 -59.00 34.21
C LEU A 7 42.31 -57.61 33.79
N GLY A 8 42.29 -56.70 34.78
CA GLY A 8 43.30 -55.64 34.88
C GLY A 8 42.78 -54.27 35.30
N THR A 9 42.89 -53.95 36.58
CA THR A 9 42.59 -52.68 37.24
C THR A 9 43.53 -51.51 36.91
N ARG A 10 42.92 -50.32 36.72
CA ARG A 10 43.36 -48.93 36.97
C ARG A 10 44.87 -48.60 37.10
N SER A 11 45.37 -47.72 36.22
CA SER A 11 46.03 -46.46 36.61
C SER A 11 46.20 -45.46 35.44
N ARG A 12 45.86 -44.18 35.71
CA ARG A 12 46.39 -42.92 35.15
C ARG A 12 46.22 -42.54 33.66
N SER A 13 46.05 -41.22 33.50
CA SER A 13 46.12 -40.35 32.31
C SER A 13 45.07 -40.57 31.21
N GLY A 14 43.97 -39.83 31.30
CA GLY A 14 43.00 -39.65 30.23
C GLY A 14 43.16 -38.29 29.54
N TYR A 15 43.98 -38.25 28.49
CA TYR A 15 43.64 -37.60 27.22
C TYR A 15 43.98 -38.65 26.17
N PRO A 16 43.01 -39.16 25.40
CA PRO A 16 42.66 -38.47 24.16
C PRO A 16 41.21 -38.68 23.66
N LYS A 17 40.80 -37.83 22.69
CA LYS A 17 39.70 -38.03 21.72
C LYS A 17 38.27 -38.21 22.27
N LEU A 18 37.44 -37.17 22.08
CA LEU A 18 35.99 -37.28 21.91
C LEU A 18 35.71 -36.89 20.45
N GLN A 19 35.51 -37.83 19.51
CA GLN A 19 34.21 -38.43 19.20
C GLN A 19 33.04 -37.46 19.42
N PHE A 20 32.63 -36.83 18.33
CA PHE A 20 31.32 -36.19 18.21
C PHE A 20 30.25 -37.28 18.34
N SER A 21 29.82 -37.54 19.58
CA SER A 21 28.58 -38.24 19.85
C SER A 21 27.46 -37.21 19.82
N THR A 22 26.70 -37.29 18.73
CA THR A 22 25.29 -36.95 18.60
C THR A 22 24.59 -36.97 19.95
N ILE A 23 24.18 -35.81 20.45
CA ILE A 23 23.23 -35.75 21.56
C ILE A 23 21.90 -36.18 20.96
N SER A 24 21.41 -37.31 21.45
CA SER A 24 20.10 -37.88 21.14
C SER A 24 18.99 -36.84 21.23
N PRO A 25 18.05 -36.80 20.26
CA PRO A 25 16.80 -36.09 20.40
C PRO A 25 15.88 -36.95 21.27
N ASN A 26 16.10 -36.92 22.58
CA ASN A 26 15.24 -37.61 23.54
C ASN A 26 14.94 -36.72 24.75
N THR A 27 14.75 -35.43 24.51
CA THR A 27 13.75 -34.67 25.25
C THR A 27 12.44 -34.87 24.49
N LYS A 28 11.67 -35.89 24.90
CA LYS A 28 10.28 -36.03 24.49
C LYS A 28 9.54 -34.76 24.91
N PHE A 29 9.41 -33.79 24.01
CA PHE A 29 8.20 -32.99 23.97
C PHE A 29 7.09 -33.98 23.63
N GLN A 30 6.46 -34.54 24.66
CA GLN A 30 5.19 -35.20 24.47
C GLN A 30 4.21 -34.12 24.01
N PRO A 31 3.62 -34.22 22.81
CA PRO A 31 2.41 -33.46 22.56
C PRO A 31 1.39 -33.99 23.56
N ARG A 32 1.02 -33.16 24.53
CA ARG A 32 -0.13 -33.47 25.39
C ARG A 32 -1.32 -33.60 24.46
N LYS A 33 -1.85 -34.81 24.39
CA LYS A 33 -3.09 -35.12 23.67
C LYS A 33 -4.19 -34.22 24.23
N TYR A 34 -4.54 -33.14 23.54
CA TYR A 34 -5.87 -32.56 23.67
C TYR A 34 -6.80 -33.44 22.82
N GLY A 35 -7.41 -34.42 23.48
CA GLY A 35 -8.60 -35.06 22.95
C GLY A 35 -9.71 -34.01 22.81
N ALA A 36 -10.65 -34.25 21.91
CA ALA A 36 -11.83 -33.43 21.68
C ALA A 36 -12.56 -33.09 22.98
N HIS A 37 -12.19 -31.98 23.59
CA HIS A 37 -12.89 -31.29 24.67
C HIS A 37 -12.87 -29.82 24.31
N ILE A 38 -14.05 -29.23 24.39
CA ILE A 38 -14.41 -27.87 24.01
C ILE A 38 -13.38 -26.86 24.58
N PRO A 39 -12.86 -25.90 23.78
CA PRO A 39 -11.61 -25.21 24.11
C PRO A 39 -11.77 -24.21 25.27
N HIS A 40 -10.98 -24.39 26.33
CA HIS A 40 -10.77 -23.42 27.41
C HIS A 40 -9.83 -22.31 26.90
N VAL A 41 -10.31 -21.06 26.77
CA VAL A 41 -9.53 -19.97 26.16
C VAL A 41 -9.81 -18.63 26.87
N VAL A 42 -8.72 -17.94 27.25
CA VAL A 42 -8.74 -16.51 27.64
C VAL A 42 -8.79 -15.69 26.36
N LEU A 43 -9.81 -14.84 26.22
CA LEU A 43 -10.05 -14.07 24.99
C LEU A 43 -9.26 -12.75 25.01
N ALA A 44 -9.31 -12.03 26.14
CA ALA A 44 -8.60 -10.77 26.32
C ALA A 44 -8.25 -10.51 27.80
N ALA A 45 -7.18 -9.76 28.03
CA ALA A 45 -6.81 -9.19 29.33
C ALA A 45 -6.81 -7.67 29.25
N SER A 46 -7.56 -7.01 30.12
CA SER A 46 -7.77 -5.56 30.08
C SER A 46 -7.62 -4.92 31.44
N ILE A 47 -7.09 -3.70 31.46
CA ILE A 47 -7.11 -2.78 32.59
C ILE A 47 -8.10 -1.68 32.22
N CYS A 48 -9.14 -1.49 33.03
CA CYS A 48 -10.16 -0.47 32.80
C CYS A 48 -10.39 0.40 34.03
N THR A 49 -10.95 1.60 33.82
CA THR A 49 -11.39 2.46 34.90
C THR A 49 -12.67 1.92 35.55
N ARG A 50 -13.06 2.44 36.72
CA ARG A 50 -14.37 2.11 37.32
C ARG A 50 -15.57 2.43 36.44
N GLY A 51 -15.40 3.30 35.44
CA GLY A 51 -16.42 3.63 34.44
C GLY A 51 -16.42 2.71 33.21
N GLY A 52 -15.62 1.64 33.19
CA GLY A 52 -15.60 0.67 32.08
C GLY A 52 -14.79 1.10 30.87
N LYS A 53 -14.13 2.28 30.94
CA LYS A 53 -13.22 2.75 29.89
C LYS A 53 -11.94 1.92 29.93
N ALA A 54 -11.57 1.30 28.81
CA ALA A 54 -10.31 0.58 28.67
C ALA A 54 -9.10 1.53 28.70
N VAL A 55 -8.14 1.27 29.59
CA VAL A 55 -6.84 1.97 29.66
C VAL A 55 -5.79 1.20 28.86
N LEU A 56 -5.77 -0.13 29.02
CA LEU A 56 -4.90 -1.04 28.29
C LEU A 56 -5.68 -2.33 28.04
N SER A 57 -5.66 -2.88 26.83
CA SER A 57 -6.31 -4.15 26.53
C SER A 57 -5.48 -4.96 25.54
N ARG A 58 -5.20 -6.22 25.89
CA ARG A 58 -4.50 -7.19 25.05
C ARG A 58 -5.46 -8.31 24.66
N GLN A 59 -5.61 -8.53 23.36
CA GLN A 59 -6.38 -9.63 22.79
C GLN A 59 -5.48 -10.82 22.51
N PHE A 60 -5.90 -12.02 22.91
CA PHE A 60 -5.20 -13.27 22.61
C PHE A 60 -5.90 -14.11 21.54
N ARG A 61 -7.11 -13.69 21.15
CA ARG A 61 -7.89 -14.22 20.02
C ARG A 61 -8.45 -13.06 19.22
N GLU A 62 -8.63 -13.27 17.92
CA GLU A 62 -9.18 -12.26 17.03
C GLU A 62 -10.58 -11.82 17.50
N MET A 63 -10.67 -10.57 17.94
CA MET A 63 -11.90 -9.92 18.35
C MET A 63 -11.80 -8.46 17.94
N GLN A 64 -12.85 -7.94 17.31
CA GLN A 64 -12.91 -6.54 16.87
C GLN A 64 -12.84 -5.60 18.08
N ARG A 65 -12.16 -4.45 17.89
CA ARG A 65 -11.95 -3.45 18.95
C ARG A 65 -13.25 -2.93 19.56
N SER A 66 -14.23 -2.61 18.71
CA SER A 66 -15.57 -2.15 19.11
C SER A 66 -16.26 -3.12 20.07
N ARG A 67 -16.16 -4.43 19.80
CA ARG A 67 -16.73 -5.48 20.65
C ARG A 67 -16.10 -5.49 22.04
N ILE A 68 -14.80 -5.27 22.16
CA ILE A 68 -14.11 -5.24 23.46
C ILE A 68 -14.48 -3.99 24.25
N GLU A 69 -14.51 -2.84 23.58
CA GLU A 69 -14.92 -1.57 24.19
C GLU A 69 -16.37 -1.65 24.67
N ALA A 70 -17.28 -2.26 23.91
CA ALA A 70 -18.66 -2.51 24.32
C ALA A 70 -18.76 -3.46 25.54
N LEU A 71 -18.01 -4.56 25.54
CA LEU A 71 -17.97 -5.52 26.66
C LEU A 71 -17.40 -4.89 27.94
N LEU A 72 -16.40 -4.01 27.83
CA LEU A 72 -15.83 -3.30 28.98
C LEU A 72 -16.70 -2.13 29.44
N ALA A 73 -17.45 -1.50 28.55
CA ALA A 73 -18.42 -0.46 28.89
C ALA A 73 -19.65 -1.01 29.64
N SER A 74 -20.09 -2.24 29.34
CA SER A 74 -21.17 -2.91 30.08
C SER A 74 -20.72 -3.48 31.43
N PHE A 75 -19.44 -3.84 31.57
CA PHE A 75 -18.89 -4.49 32.77
C PHE A 75 -19.20 -3.79 34.11
N PRO A 76 -19.03 -2.46 34.29
CA PRO A 76 -19.30 -1.80 35.57
C PRO A 76 -20.76 -1.90 36.03
N LYS A 77 -21.71 -1.98 35.10
CA LYS A 77 -23.14 -2.14 35.41
C LYS A 77 -23.44 -3.54 35.98
N LEU A 78 -22.58 -4.51 35.67
CA LEU A 78 -22.72 -5.90 36.07
C LEU A 78 -21.85 -6.25 37.30
N ALA A 79 -20.76 -5.51 37.51
CA ALA A 79 -19.87 -5.64 38.66
C ALA A 79 -20.46 -4.90 39.87
N ASP A 80 -21.36 -5.58 40.60
CA ASP A 80 -22.00 -5.03 41.79
C ASP A 80 -20.98 -4.77 42.91
N SER A 81 -20.73 -3.49 43.22
CA SER A 81 -19.73 -3.06 44.24
C SER A 81 -20.02 -3.56 45.67
N SER A 82 -21.20 -4.16 45.89
CA SER A 82 -21.66 -4.72 47.15
C SER A 82 -21.38 -6.22 47.32
N THR A 83 -21.02 -6.93 46.24
CA THR A 83 -20.80 -8.39 46.27
C THR A 83 -19.31 -8.74 46.15
N GLN A 84 -18.83 -9.72 46.93
CA GLN A 84 -17.44 -10.19 46.86
C GLN A 84 -17.19 -11.17 45.70
N HIS A 85 -18.05 -11.19 44.68
CA HIS A 85 -17.85 -12.08 43.53
C HIS A 85 -16.76 -11.50 42.63
N THR A 86 -15.71 -12.27 42.36
CA THR A 86 -14.62 -11.92 41.43
C THR A 86 -14.95 -12.33 39.98
N THR A 87 -16.18 -12.76 39.73
CA THR A 87 -16.64 -13.22 38.41
C THR A 87 -18.06 -12.78 38.14
N VAL A 88 -18.30 -12.32 36.91
CA VAL A 88 -19.59 -11.91 36.37
C VAL A 88 -19.76 -12.58 35.01
N GLU A 89 -20.94 -13.12 34.71
CA GLU A 89 -21.25 -13.74 33.42
C GLU A 89 -22.25 -12.89 32.64
N GLN A 90 -22.01 -12.71 31.34
CA GLN A 90 -22.95 -12.08 30.41
C GLN A 90 -22.95 -12.88 29.09
N ASP A 91 -24.13 -13.32 28.65
CA ASP A 91 -24.39 -14.08 27.42
C ASP A 91 -23.44 -15.28 27.19
N ASN A 92 -22.37 -15.05 26.43
CA ASN A 92 -21.37 -16.02 25.95
C ASN A 92 -19.95 -15.79 26.50
N VAL A 93 -19.73 -14.78 27.35
CA VAL A 93 -18.43 -14.50 27.97
C VAL A 93 -18.54 -14.40 29.49
N ARG A 94 -17.44 -14.73 30.17
CA ARG A 94 -17.27 -14.55 31.61
C ARG A 94 -16.21 -13.48 31.84
N PHE A 95 -16.53 -12.50 32.66
CA PHE A 95 -15.58 -11.52 33.19
C PHE A 95 -15.03 -12.04 34.50
N VAL A 96 -13.72 -12.20 34.60
CA VAL A 96 -13.00 -12.50 35.84
C VAL A 96 -12.22 -11.24 36.19
N TYR A 97 -12.49 -10.64 37.34
CA TYR A 97 -11.94 -9.32 37.66
C TYR A 97 -11.46 -9.21 39.11
N GLN A 98 -10.48 -8.32 39.28
CA GLN A 98 -9.91 -7.97 40.57
C GLN A 98 -9.70 -6.44 40.63
N PRO A 99 -10.09 -5.78 41.72
CA PRO A 99 -9.79 -4.36 41.92
C PRO A 99 -8.27 -4.14 42.05
N LEU A 100 -7.77 -3.14 41.32
CA LEU A 100 -6.40 -2.68 41.28
C LEU A 100 -6.40 -1.17 41.63
N ASP A 101 -6.71 -0.88 42.89
CA ASP A 101 -6.89 0.48 43.45
C ASP A 101 -8.05 1.29 42.81
N GLU A 102 -7.76 2.33 42.01
CA GLU A 102 -8.76 3.10 41.25
C GLU A 102 -9.15 2.46 39.90
N LEU A 103 -8.51 1.34 39.54
CA LEU A 103 -8.72 0.62 38.29
C LEU A 103 -9.21 -0.82 38.55
N TYR A 104 -9.68 -1.48 37.50
CA TYR A 104 -9.98 -2.90 37.50
C TYR A 104 -9.06 -3.64 36.53
N MET A 105 -8.52 -4.77 36.98
CA MET A 105 -7.96 -5.77 36.08
C MET A 105 -9.08 -6.76 35.73
N VAL A 106 -9.35 -6.94 34.43
CA VAL A 106 -10.44 -7.75 33.91
C VAL A 106 -9.91 -8.73 32.87
N LEU A 107 -10.14 -10.02 33.07
CA LEU A 107 -9.99 -11.06 32.05
C LEU A 107 -11.35 -11.38 31.45
N ILE A 108 -11.42 -11.42 30.13
CA ILE A 108 -12.59 -11.86 29.37
C ILE A 108 -12.31 -13.30 28.91
N THR A 109 -13.09 -14.26 29.38
CA THR A 109 -12.93 -15.69 29.05
C THR A 109 -14.23 -16.28 28.51
N ASN A 110 -14.15 -17.45 27.87
CA ASN A 110 -15.35 -18.21 27.50
C ASN A 110 -16.00 -18.80 28.77
N ARG A 111 -17.33 -18.92 28.84
CA ARG A 111 -18.04 -19.55 29.98
C ARG A 111 -17.60 -20.99 30.26
N GLN A 112 -17.09 -21.68 29.25
CA GLN A 112 -16.57 -23.03 29.34
C GLN A 112 -15.13 -23.10 29.90
N SER A 113 -14.45 -21.96 30.12
CA SER A 113 -13.10 -21.93 30.70
C SER A 113 -13.09 -22.36 32.18
N ASN A 114 -11.97 -22.94 32.62
CA ASN A 114 -11.79 -23.31 34.02
C ASN A 114 -11.57 -22.04 34.86
N ILE A 115 -12.63 -21.63 35.56
CA ILE A 115 -12.65 -20.44 36.40
C ILE A 115 -11.51 -20.36 37.42
N LEU A 116 -11.07 -21.49 37.99
CA LEU A 116 -9.97 -21.49 38.96
C LEU A 116 -8.65 -21.13 38.28
N GLN A 117 -8.41 -21.67 37.09
CA GLN A 117 -7.23 -21.36 36.29
C GLN A 117 -7.24 -19.90 35.80
N ASP A 118 -8.41 -19.36 35.48
CA ASP A 118 -8.55 -17.97 35.05
C ASP A 118 -8.34 -16.99 36.21
N ILE A 119 -8.85 -17.29 37.41
CA ILE A 119 -8.59 -16.52 38.64
C ILE A 119 -7.11 -16.53 38.98
N ASP A 120 -6.46 -17.71 38.93
CA ASP A 120 -5.02 -17.80 39.13
C ASP A 120 -4.25 -16.99 38.07
N SER A 121 -4.81 -16.83 36.87
CA SER A 121 -4.17 -16.10 35.77
C SER A 121 -4.28 -14.61 36.04
N LEU A 122 -5.48 -14.17 36.41
CA LEU A 122 -5.77 -12.81 36.81
C LEU A 122 -4.85 -12.34 37.95
N HIS A 123 -4.63 -13.18 38.96
CA HIS A 123 -3.70 -12.86 40.05
C HIS A 123 -2.27 -12.66 39.55
N LEU A 124 -1.81 -13.48 38.61
CA LEU A 124 -0.48 -13.35 38.03
C LEU A 124 -0.36 -12.10 37.15
N PHE A 125 -1.39 -11.77 36.37
CA PHE A 125 -1.48 -10.50 35.65
C PHE A 125 -1.41 -9.30 36.60
N ALA A 126 -2.21 -9.29 37.67
CA ALA A 126 -2.21 -8.23 38.66
C ALA A 126 -0.85 -8.08 39.37
N GLN A 127 -0.17 -9.19 39.67
CA GLN A 127 1.18 -9.19 40.23
C GLN A 127 2.20 -8.61 39.26
N VAL A 128 2.14 -8.94 37.97
CA VAL A 128 3.01 -8.37 36.94
C VAL A 128 2.80 -6.86 36.83
N VAL A 129 1.55 -6.40 36.77
CA VAL A 129 1.21 -4.96 36.72
C VAL A 129 1.75 -4.23 37.96
N THR A 130 1.53 -4.77 39.16
CA THR A 130 2.01 -4.18 40.43
C THR A 130 3.53 -4.23 40.56
N SER A 131 4.20 -5.19 39.93
CA SER A 131 5.66 -5.31 39.96
C SER A 131 6.38 -4.38 38.97
N THR A 132 5.70 -4.03 37.87
CA THR A 132 6.22 -3.20 36.79
C THR A 132 5.89 -1.73 37.03
N CYS A 133 4.66 -1.43 37.46
CA CYS A 133 4.21 -0.07 37.75
C CYS A 133 4.47 0.29 39.21
N LYS A 134 5.11 1.45 39.46
CA LYS A 134 5.35 1.95 40.83
C LYS A 134 4.09 2.51 41.49
N THR A 135 3.20 3.09 40.68
CA THR A 135 1.88 3.61 41.05
C THR A 135 0.84 3.04 40.09
N LEU A 136 -0.38 2.82 40.57
CA LEU A 136 -1.47 2.20 39.82
C LEU A 136 -2.42 3.26 39.24
N ASP A 137 -1.86 4.25 38.56
CA ASP A 137 -2.59 5.33 37.89
C ASP A 137 -2.55 5.18 36.36
N GLU A 138 -3.55 5.75 35.68
CA GLU A 138 -3.70 5.65 34.22
C GLU A 138 -2.43 6.08 33.46
N ARG A 139 -1.75 7.12 33.95
CA ARG A 139 -0.54 7.67 33.29
C ARG A 139 0.66 6.73 33.36
N GLU A 140 0.90 6.11 34.51
CA GLU A 140 2.03 5.18 34.69
C GLU A 140 1.80 3.85 33.95
N ILE A 141 0.56 3.39 33.86
CA ILE A 141 0.20 2.20 33.07
C ILE A 141 0.44 2.46 31.58
N LEU A 142 0.04 3.61 31.06
CA LEU A 142 0.31 3.98 29.67
C LEU A 142 1.81 4.13 29.40
N LYS A 143 2.57 4.67 30.35
CA LYS A 143 4.03 4.81 30.23
C LYS A 143 4.76 3.48 30.14
N ASN A 144 4.31 2.47 30.90
CA ASN A 144 4.89 1.12 30.90
C ASN A 144 4.09 0.14 30.00
N ALA A 145 3.22 0.62 29.11
CA ALA A 145 2.29 -0.22 28.35
C ALA A 145 3.00 -1.29 27.51
N TYR A 146 4.14 -0.96 26.89
CA TYR A 146 4.89 -1.90 26.06
C TYR A 146 5.48 -3.07 26.88
N GLU A 147 6.05 -2.79 28.05
CA GLU A 147 6.56 -3.82 28.96
C GLU A 147 5.42 -4.71 29.49
N LEU A 148 4.28 -4.10 29.82
CA LEU A 148 3.08 -4.81 30.26
C LEU A 148 2.51 -5.72 29.16
N LEU A 149 2.39 -5.24 27.93
CA LEU A 149 1.91 -6.03 26.79
C LEU A 149 2.85 -7.20 26.48
N SER A 150 4.15 -6.95 26.51
CA SER A 150 5.16 -8.01 26.31
C SER A 150 5.06 -9.06 27.43
N ALA A 151 4.90 -8.63 28.68
CA ALA A 151 4.71 -9.55 29.80
C ALA A 151 3.39 -10.33 29.70
N PHE A 152 2.35 -9.72 29.15
CA PHE A 152 1.03 -10.36 28.96
C PHE A 152 1.09 -11.46 27.90
N ASP A 153 1.89 -11.29 26.83
CA ASP A 153 2.11 -12.29 25.79
C ASP A 153 2.91 -13.51 26.30
N GLU A 154 3.86 -13.30 27.21
CA GLU A 154 4.57 -14.39 27.89
C GLU A 154 3.66 -15.15 28.86
N LEU A 155 2.70 -14.46 29.48
CA LEU A 155 1.74 -15.07 30.41
C LEU A 155 0.68 -15.93 29.71
N VAL A 156 0.18 -15.45 28.58
CA VAL A 156 -0.88 -16.11 27.81
C VAL A 156 -0.54 -16.05 26.33
N THR A 157 -0.40 -17.22 25.71
CA THR A 157 -0.11 -17.35 24.28
C THR A 157 -1.32 -17.95 23.56
N LEU A 158 -1.87 -17.24 22.57
CA LEU A 158 -3.07 -17.66 21.80
C LEU A 158 -4.30 -18.04 22.66
N GLY A 159 -4.39 -17.44 23.85
CA GLY A 159 -5.45 -17.63 24.82
C GLY A 159 -5.24 -18.82 25.76
N TYR A 160 -4.08 -19.46 25.72
CA TYR A 160 -3.65 -20.49 26.66
C TYR A 160 -2.67 -19.92 27.69
N ARG A 161 -2.95 -20.15 28.96
CA ARG A 161 -2.09 -19.72 30.06
C ARG A 161 -0.82 -20.58 30.15
N GLU A 162 0.33 -19.92 30.18
CA GLU A 162 1.62 -20.55 30.46
C GLU A 162 1.88 -20.66 31.98
N ASN A 163 2.59 -21.72 32.37
CA ASN A 163 2.92 -21.97 33.78
C ASN A 163 4.28 -21.35 34.14
N LEU A 164 4.34 -20.02 34.15
CA LEU A 164 5.56 -19.26 34.44
C LEU A 164 5.51 -18.60 35.82
N THR A 165 6.70 -18.45 36.43
CA THR A 165 6.89 -17.64 37.65
C THR A 165 7.26 -16.21 37.28
N ILE A 166 6.98 -15.24 38.16
CA ILE A 166 7.35 -13.83 37.97
C ILE A 166 8.85 -13.67 37.68
N SER A 167 9.71 -14.49 38.31
CA SER A 167 11.16 -14.43 38.07
C SER A 167 11.53 -14.84 36.65
N GLN A 168 10.87 -15.85 36.09
CA GLN A 168 11.12 -16.28 34.71
C GLN A 168 10.64 -15.24 33.71
N ILE A 169 9.46 -14.64 33.96
CA ILE A 169 8.92 -13.57 33.11
C ILE A 169 9.87 -12.38 33.06
N LYS A 170 10.44 -11.97 34.21
CA LYS A 170 11.45 -10.90 34.24
C LYS A 170 12.69 -11.25 33.41
N THR A 171 13.20 -12.48 33.53
CA THR A 171 14.34 -12.92 32.72
C THR A 171 14.01 -12.96 31.22
N PHE A 172 12.78 -13.29 30.82
CA PHE A 172 12.35 -13.24 29.42
C PHE A 172 12.24 -11.80 28.90
N LEU A 173 11.71 -10.89 29.73
CA LEU A 173 11.63 -9.46 29.41
C LEU A 173 13.00 -8.78 29.32
N GLU A 174 14.02 -9.26 30.06
CA GLU A 174 15.39 -8.76 29.97
C GLU A 174 16.06 -9.10 28.63
N MET A 175 15.47 -10.00 27.83
CA MET A 175 15.96 -10.45 26.51
C MET A 175 17.45 -10.86 26.51
N GLU A 176 18.02 -11.24 27.65
CA GLU A 176 19.42 -11.63 27.76
C GLU A 176 19.59 -13.11 27.40
N SER A 177 20.08 -13.39 26.20
CA SER A 177 20.40 -14.76 25.79
C SER A 177 21.70 -15.22 26.43
N HIS A 178 21.58 -16.08 27.45
CA HIS A 178 22.73 -16.69 28.12
C HIS A 178 23.60 -17.54 27.16
N GLU A 179 22.98 -18.11 26.12
CA GLU A 179 23.69 -18.85 25.07
C GLU A 179 24.49 -17.93 24.15
N GLU A 180 23.95 -16.76 23.79
CA GLU A 180 24.65 -15.77 22.98
C GLU A 180 25.90 -15.25 23.68
N ARG A 181 25.79 -14.96 24.98
CA ARG A 181 26.92 -14.53 25.81
C ARG A 181 28.04 -15.59 25.86
N ILE A 182 27.68 -16.87 25.94
CA ILE A 182 28.64 -17.97 25.90
C ILE A 182 29.28 -18.07 24.51
N GLN A 183 28.51 -17.91 23.44
CA GLN A 183 28.98 -17.96 22.06
C GLN A 183 29.96 -16.82 21.75
N GLU A 184 29.68 -15.62 22.26
CA GLU A 184 30.55 -14.45 22.13
C GLU A 184 31.91 -14.71 22.82
N ILE A 185 31.90 -15.26 24.04
CA ILE A 185 33.13 -15.65 24.76
C ILE A 185 33.93 -16.69 23.96
N ILE A 186 33.26 -17.68 23.37
CA ILE A 186 33.92 -18.71 22.56
C ILE A 186 34.52 -18.12 21.29
N SER A 187 33.80 -17.23 20.59
CA SER A 187 34.28 -16.57 19.37
C SER A 187 35.53 -15.72 19.65
N ARG A 188 35.50 -14.95 20.75
CA ARG A 188 36.62 -14.11 21.18
C ARG A 188 37.84 -14.93 21.55
N ASN A 189 37.67 -16.06 22.21
CA ASN A 189 38.76 -16.99 22.51
C ASN A 189 39.34 -17.63 21.25
N LYS A 190 38.50 -18.02 20.28
CA LYS A 190 38.97 -18.55 18.99
C LYS A 190 39.74 -17.52 18.17
N GLU A 191 39.32 -16.25 18.20
CA GLU A 191 40.04 -15.17 17.54
C GLU A 191 41.41 -14.90 18.19
N LEU A 192 41.48 -14.90 19.52
CA LEU A 192 42.74 -14.78 20.26
C LEU A 192 43.69 -15.94 19.94
N GLU A 193 43.19 -17.17 19.90
CA GLU A 193 43.98 -18.34 19.53
C GLU A 193 44.49 -18.26 18.06
N ALA A 194 43.62 -17.87 17.13
CA ALA A 194 43.97 -17.72 15.72
C ALA A 194 45.00 -16.58 15.48
N THR A 195 44.93 -15.50 16.26
CA THR A 195 45.90 -14.39 16.16
C THR A 195 47.26 -14.77 16.75
N GLU A 196 47.31 -15.53 17.85
CA GLU A 196 48.57 -16.08 18.37
C GLU A 196 49.21 -17.10 17.41
N GLU A 197 48.42 -17.98 16.79
CA GLU A 197 48.92 -18.90 15.77
C GLU A 197 49.48 -18.18 14.55
N ARG A 198 48.79 -17.14 14.06
CA ARG A 198 49.30 -16.30 12.96
C ARG A 198 50.63 -15.64 13.33
N LYS A 199 50.75 -15.12 14.56
CA LYS A 199 52.01 -14.54 15.05
C LYS A 199 53.13 -15.58 15.12
N ARG A 200 52.85 -16.82 15.53
CA ARG A 200 53.84 -17.91 15.53
C ARG A 200 54.28 -18.31 14.12
N LYS A 201 53.33 -18.47 13.19
CA LYS A 201 53.61 -18.83 11.79
C LYS A 201 54.37 -17.72 11.05
N ALA A 202 54.05 -16.44 11.31
CA ALA A 202 54.79 -15.30 10.77
C ALA A 202 56.26 -15.30 11.23
N LYS A 203 56.51 -15.52 12.54
CA LYS A 203 57.88 -15.64 13.08
C LYS A 203 58.67 -16.81 12.48
N GLN A 204 58.02 -17.95 12.22
CA GLN A 204 58.66 -19.09 11.56
C GLN A 204 59.01 -18.83 10.10
N LEU A 205 58.11 -18.20 9.33
CA LEU A 205 58.37 -17.82 7.94
C LEU A 205 59.47 -16.76 7.82
N GLU A 206 59.54 -15.83 8.77
CA GLU A 206 60.61 -14.85 8.84
C GLU A 206 61.97 -15.49 9.17
N MET A 207 62.01 -16.44 10.11
CA MET A 207 63.22 -17.20 10.44
C MET A 207 63.70 -18.04 9.25
N GLN A 208 62.79 -18.69 8.51
CA GLN A 208 63.13 -19.40 7.27
C GLN A 208 63.65 -18.47 6.17
N ARG A 209 63.06 -17.30 5.96
CA ARG A 209 63.59 -16.31 5.00
C ARG A 209 64.99 -15.83 5.40
N LYS A 210 65.25 -15.71 6.71
CA LYS A 210 66.56 -15.34 7.25
C LYS A 210 67.60 -16.48 7.12
N GLU A 211 67.18 -17.75 7.10
CA GLU A 211 68.05 -18.90 6.80
C GLU A 211 68.34 -19.05 5.30
N VAL A 212 67.33 -18.86 4.44
CA VAL A 212 67.50 -18.93 2.97
C VAL A 212 68.41 -17.79 2.45
N SER A 213 68.37 -16.61 3.06
CA SER A 213 69.32 -15.53 2.74
C SER A 213 70.75 -15.76 3.25
N ARG A 214 70.95 -16.68 4.22
CA ARG A 214 72.27 -17.05 4.74
C ARG A 214 72.90 -18.22 3.98
N SER A 215 72.12 -19.06 3.32
CA SER A 215 72.62 -20.17 2.50
C SER A 215 72.86 -19.71 1.06
N GLY A 216 73.91 -18.93 0.86
CA GLY A 216 74.37 -18.52 -0.47
C GLY A 216 74.93 -19.72 -1.24
N ARG A 217 74.28 -20.10 -2.34
CA ARG A 217 74.93 -20.87 -3.41
C ARG A 217 74.36 -20.56 -4.79
N ASN A 218 75.24 -19.96 -5.60
CA ASN A 218 75.07 -19.55 -6.99
C ASN A 218 74.63 -20.68 -7.91
N ASN A 219 73.64 -20.42 -8.78
CA ASN A 219 73.74 -20.76 -10.20
C ASN A 219 72.82 -19.87 -11.07
N VAL A 220 73.40 -19.30 -12.13
CA VAL A 220 72.85 -18.40 -13.19
C VAL A 220 73.16 -19.11 -14.54
N PRO A 221 72.52 -18.91 -15.74
CA PRO A 221 71.61 -17.86 -16.29
C PRO A 221 70.32 -18.45 -16.95
N ARG A 222 69.36 -17.77 -17.59
CA ARG A 222 69.36 -16.60 -18.51
C ARG A 222 67.92 -16.04 -18.67
N THR A 223 67.84 -14.74 -18.88
CA THR A 223 66.66 -13.88 -19.12
C THR A 223 65.99 -14.05 -20.49
N PRO A 224 64.75 -13.56 -20.67
CA PRO A 224 64.58 -12.41 -21.55
C PRO A 224 63.78 -11.24 -20.92
N VAL A 225 64.02 -10.07 -21.51
CA VAL A 225 63.60 -8.71 -21.14
C VAL A 225 62.16 -8.42 -21.58
N TYR A 226 61.40 -7.62 -20.82
CA TYR A 226 60.46 -6.53 -21.22
C TYR A 226 59.80 -5.94 -19.94
N PRO A 227 59.15 -4.75 -19.99
CA PRO A 227 59.73 -3.43 -19.81
C PRO A 227 59.43 -2.82 -18.42
N THR A 228 60.28 -1.86 -18.07
CA THR A 228 60.25 -0.97 -16.91
C THR A 228 58.89 -0.27 -16.69
N TYR A 229 58.29 -0.49 -15.51
CA TYR A 229 57.31 0.43 -14.93
C TYR A 229 57.95 1.18 -13.75
N THR A 230 58.06 2.49 -13.92
CA THR A 230 58.53 3.47 -12.94
C THR A 230 57.44 3.72 -11.89
N PRO A 231 57.68 3.50 -10.59
CA PRO A 231 56.70 3.79 -9.56
C PRO A 231 56.63 5.31 -9.27
N PRO A 232 55.44 5.93 -9.19
CA PRO A 232 55.32 7.30 -8.68
C PRO A 232 55.57 7.34 -7.17
N ALA A 233 56.21 8.42 -6.74
CA ALA A 233 56.74 8.65 -5.41
C ALA A 233 55.68 8.61 -4.29
N ARG A 234 56.00 7.90 -3.20
CA ARG A 234 55.34 8.06 -1.90
C ARG A 234 55.86 9.31 -1.22
N SER A 235 54.99 10.26 -0.94
CA SER A 235 55.21 11.26 0.11
C SER A 235 55.11 10.57 1.47
N ALA A 236 56.17 10.70 2.26
CA ALA A 236 56.29 10.13 3.60
C ALA A 236 55.22 10.69 4.54
N VAL A 237 54.40 9.81 5.11
CA VAL A 237 53.61 10.10 6.31
C VAL A 237 54.29 9.36 7.45
N THR A 238 54.68 10.13 8.46
CA THR A 238 55.32 9.71 9.69
C THR A 238 54.46 8.72 10.46
N ASP A 239 55.07 7.60 10.88
CA ASP A 239 54.51 6.66 11.84
C ASP A 239 54.38 7.32 13.22
N THR A 240 53.15 7.51 13.69
CA THR A 240 52.82 7.56 15.12
C THR A 240 51.67 6.60 15.36
N TYR A 241 52.03 5.33 15.56
CA TYR A 241 51.16 4.33 16.16
C TYR A 241 51.05 4.61 17.66
N ASP A 242 49.88 4.29 18.22
CA ASP A 242 49.57 4.12 19.65
C ASP A 242 48.81 5.27 20.37
N SER A 243 47.49 5.30 20.20
CA SER A 243 46.57 5.94 21.15
C SER A 243 45.15 5.35 21.08
N TYR A 244 45.01 4.03 21.17
CA TYR A 244 43.70 3.37 21.35
C TYR A 244 43.65 2.40 22.55
N GLU A 245 44.77 2.22 23.26
CA GLU A 245 44.88 1.44 24.50
C GLU A 245 44.88 2.34 25.77
N ALA A 246 44.36 3.57 25.69
CA ALA A 246 44.37 4.53 26.80
C ALA A 246 42.99 5.00 27.30
N GLU A 247 41.88 4.65 26.64
CA GLU A 247 40.54 5.11 27.08
C GLU A 247 39.75 4.09 27.92
N LYS A 248 40.25 2.85 28.11
CA LYS A 248 39.48 1.78 28.80
C LYS A 248 39.68 1.70 30.32
N ASN A 249 40.27 2.71 30.95
CA ASN A 249 40.37 2.76 32.42
C ASN A 249 40.16 4.19 32.94
N LYS A 250 38.90 4.56 33.16
CA LYS A 250 38.51 5.53 34.20
C LYS A 250 37.09 5.27 34.67
N SER A 251 37.01 4.73 35.88
CA SER A 251 35.83 4.68 36.72
C SER A 251 35.50 6.08 37.25
N PHE A 252 34.26 6.53 37.08
CA PHE A 252 33.75 7.72 37.77
C PHE A 252 32.55 7.36 38.64
N LYS A 253 32.69 7.69 39.92
CA LYS A 253 31.72 7.49 41.00
C LYS A 253 30.60 8.52 40.90
N THR A 254 29.41 8.05 41.24
CA THR A 254 28.20 8.81 41.56
C THR A 254 28.39 9.72 42.77
N SER A 255 27.89 10.95 42.72
CA SER A 255 27.63 11.79 43.88
C SER A 255 26.32 12.56 43.72
N ALA A 256 25.47 12.50 44.74
CA ALA A 256 24.35 13.40 45.01
C ALA A 256 24.40 13.77 46.51
N PRO A 257 23.60 14.70 47.08
CA PRO A 257 22.90 15.88 46.54
C PRO A 257 23.21 17.16 47.38
N LYS A 258 22.68 18.34 47.03
CA LYS A 258 22.37 19.43 47.97
C LYS A 258 21.39 20.45 47.35
N GLY A 259 20.32 20.76 48.10
CA GLY A 259 19.21 21.62 47.68
C GLY A 259 19.21 23.06 48.21
N LYS A 260 18.00 23.63 48.19
CA LYS A 260 17.53 25.02 48.39
C LYS A 260 17.28 25.72 47.04
N GLY A 261 16.08 26.21 46.69
CA GLY A 261 14.89 26.53 47.46
C GLY A 261 14.52 27.99 47.20
N MET A 262 13.43 28.24 46.46
CA MET A 262 12.52 29.37 46.68
C MET A 262 11.19 29.11 45.97
N GLN A 263 10.13 29.37 46.71
CA GLN A 263 8.73 28.99 46.53
C GLN A 263 7.89 30.25 46.78
N LEU A 264 6.65 30.29 46.25
CA LEU A 264 5.44 31.07 46.62
C LEU A 264 4.79 31.60 45.33
N GLY A 265 3.63 31.14 44.86
CA GLY A 265 2.31 31.01 45.52
C GLY A 265 1.46 32.25 45.10
N LYS A 266 0.18 32.22 44.69
CA LYS A 266 -0.97 31.35 45.02
C LYS A 266 -2.10 31.53 43.96
N LYS A 267 -3.08 30.61 44.07
CA LYS A 267 -4.31 30.36 43.28
C LYS A 267 -5.47 31.35 43.48
N SER A 268 -6.42 31.38 42.53
CA SER A 268 -7.89 31.37 42.70
C SER A 268 -8.58 31.21 41.32
N LYS A 269 -9.34 30.13 41.01
CA LYS A 269 -10.82 30.05 40.82
C LYS A 269 -11.45 31.36 40.27
N THR A 270 -12.28 31.39 39.21
CA THR A 270 -13.56 30.67 38.98
C THR A 270 -14.09 30.92 37.55
N THR A 271 -15.07 30.12 37.12
CA THR A 271 -15.84 30.09 35.86
C THR A 271 -16.71 31.33 35.55
N ASP A 272 -17.24 31.35 34.32
CA ASP A 272 -18.35 32.15 33.77
C ASP A 272 -18.07 33.56 33.23
N MET A 273 -17.79 33.61 31.92
CA MET A 273 -18.07 34.77 31.06
C MET A 273 -18.42 34.34 29.63
N PHE A 274 -19.35 33.39 29.50
CA PHE A 274 -20.02 33.05 28.23
C PHE A 274 -21.53 33.27 28.37
N GLU A 275 -21.95 34.43 28.90
CA GLU A 275 -23.36 34.87 28.91
C GLU A 275 -23.47 36.33 29.37
N ARG A 276 -22.88 37.26 28.61
CA ARG A 276 -23.16 38.71 28.70
C ARG A 276 -22.49 39.42 27.52
N VAL A 277 -23.09 39.28 26.34
CA VAL A 277 -23.45 40.31 25.35
C VAL A 277 -24.08 39.56 24.17
N ARG A 278 -25.25 38.95 24.44
CA ARG A 278 -26.28 38.67 23.45
C ARG A 278 -27.47 39.50 23.90
N GLY A 279 -27.57 40.72 23.39
CA GLY A 279 -28.57 41.68 23.87
C GLY A 279 -28.26 43.11 23.47
N ASP A 280 -28.09 43.36 22.17
CA ASP A 280 -28.71 44.54 21.58
C ASP A 280 -29.15 44.23 20.15
N LEU A 281 -30.46 44.35 19.95
CA LEU A 281 -31.26 43.97 18.77
C LEU A 281 -31.22 45.13 17.75
N GLY A 282 -30.92 44.92 16.46
CA GLY A 282 -31.88 44.62 15.37
C GLY A 282 -32.46 45.91 14.71
N PRO A 283 -33.19 45.90 13.58
CA PRO A 283 -33.41 44.84 12.58
C PRO A 283 -33.28 45.31 11.08
N GLY A 284 -33.19 44.33 10.17
CA GLY A 284 -33.86 44.35 8.84
C GLY A 284 -33.18 45.03 7.65
N GLU A 285 -32.79 44.25 6.63
CA GLU A 285 -33.35 44.28 5.26
C GLU A 285 -32.70 43.20 4.37
N GLU A 286 -33.53 42.49 3.60
CA GLU A 286 -33.23 41.33 2.74
C GLU A 286 -32.94 41.73 1.29
N GLU A 287 -31.99 41.00 0.65
CA GLU A 287 -31.91 40.59 -0.79
C GLU A 287 -31.84 41.68 -1.90
N PRO A 288 -31.46 41.39 -3.19
CA PRO A 288 -31.09 40.11 -3.82
C PRO A 288 -29.84 40.14 -4.75
N ALA A 289 -29.58 38.97 -5.34
CA ALA A 289 -28.61 38.57 -6.37
C ALA A 289 -28.36 39.48 -7.59
N SER A 290 -27.13 39.40 -8.15
CA SER A 290 -26.86 39.58 -9.58
C SER A 290 -25.56 38.91 -10.05
N ALA A 291 -25.65 37.99 -11.03
CA ALA A 291 -24.64 37.79 -12.09
C ALA A 291 -24.77 38.99 -13.09
N PRO A 292 -23.85 39.31 -14.05
CA PRO A 292 -22.99 38.40 -14.84
C PRO A 292 -21.60 38.98 -15.23
N LEU A 293 -20.79 38.22 -15.99
CA LEU A 293 -20.17 38.60 -17.29
C LEU A 293 -18.78 37.97 -17.52
N VAL A 294 -18.74 37.16 -18.58
CA VAL A 294 -17.55 36.64 -19.24
C VAL A 294 -17.05 37.69 -20.24
N PRO A 295 -15.75 38.05 -20.30
CA PRO A 295 -15.20 38.75 -21.45
C PRO A 295 -14.72 37.73 -22.50
N ASN A 296 -15.21 37.91 -23.72
CA ASN A 296 -14.81 37.20 -24.93
C ASN A 296 -13.60 37.88 -25.60
N ASN A 297 -12.85 37.07 -26.36
CA ASN A 297 -11.90 37.36 -27.45
C ASN A 297 -10.39 37.55 -27.13
N PRO A 298 -9.47 37.26 -28.10
CA PRO A 298 -9.61 36.55 -29.38
C PRO A 298 -8.59 35.41 -29.62
N THR A 299 -8.92 34.60 -30.61
CA THR A 299 -8.10 33.63 -31.33
C THR A 299 -6.74 34.16 -31.82
N HIS A 300 -5.66 33.45 -31.48
CA HIS A 300 -4.43 33.39 -32.27
C HIS A 300 -4.09 31.94 -32.61
N ALA A 301 -3.71 31.75 -33.88
CA ALA A 301 -3.55 30.48 -34.58
C ALA A 301 -2.46 29.55 -34.01
N PRO A 302 -2.68 28.22 -33.95
CA PRO A 302 -1.60 27.27 -33.78
C PRO A 302 -0.84 27.09 -35.10
N VAL A 303 0.47 27.28 -35.03
CA VAL A 303 1.43 26.92 -36.07
C VAL A 303 1.44 25.40 -36.22
N GLU A 304 1.41 24.93 -37.46
CA GLU A 304 1.49 23.51 -37.85
C GLU A 304 2.75 22.84 -37.27
N GLN A 305 2.55 21.77 -36.48
CA GLN A 305 3.55 20.74 -36.27
C GLN A 305 2.96 19.40 -36.71
N ALA A 306 3.72 18.71 -37.57
CA ALA A 306 3.33 17.47 -38.24
C ALA A 306 2.91 16.36 -37.25
N PRO A 307 1.90 15.54 -37.59
CA PRO A 307 1.48 14.44 -36.74
C PRO A 307 2.56 13.36 -36.75
N ARG A 308 3.22 13.16 -35.60
CA ARG A 308 3.92 11.90 -35.33
C ARG A 308 2.88 10.80 -35.18
N ALA A 309 3.00 9.75 -35.99
CA ALA A 309 2.15 8.58 -35.94
C ALA A 309 2.27 7.88 -34.57
N SER A 310 1.17 7.82 -33.83
CA SER A 310 1.04 7.05 -32.61
C SER A 310 0.73 5.59 -32.95
N THR A 311 1.64 4.68 -32.58
CA THR A 311 1.46 3.23 -32.73
C THR A 311 0.91 2.64 -31.42
N SER A 312 -0.41 2.40 -31.36
CA SER A 312 -1.02 1.55 -30.32
C SER A 312 -2.30 0.91 -30.88
N LEU A 313 -2.15 -0.28 -31.47
CA LEU A 313 -3.20 -1.05 -32.16
C LEU A 313 -3.98 -1.98 -31.21
N ASP A 314 -4.41 -1.49 -30.05
CA ASP A 314 -5.24 -2.29 -29.14
C ASP A 314 -6.31 -1.46 -28.40
N ARG A 315 -7.00 -0.61 -29.16
CA ARG A 315 -8.23 0.05 -28.71
C ARG A 315 -9.38 -0.47 -29.55
N ASP A 316 -10.43 -0.97 -28.90
CA ASP A 316 -11.71 -1.15 -29.56
C ASP A 316 -12.09 0.20 -30.19
N ALA A 317 -12.26 0.18 -31.49
CA ALA A 317 -12.35 1.38 -32.30
C ALA A 317 -13.62 2.20 -31.98
N ILE A 318 -14.63 1.56 -31.39
CA ILE A 318 -15.89 2.15 -30.90
C ILE A 318 -16.16 1.63 -29.47
N HIS A 319 -16.30 2.55 -28.53
CA HIS A 319 -16.64 2.27 -27.14
C HIS A 319 -17.97 2.90 -26.78
N VAL A 320 -18.87 2.12 -26.15
CA VAL A 320 -20.17 2.60 -25.68
C VAL A 320 -20.28 2.40 -24.16
N THR A 321 -20.71 3.44 -23.46
CA THR A 321 -20.93 3.43 -22.01
C THR A 321 -22.40 3.76 -21.74
N ILE A 322 -23.10 2.92 -20.99
CA ILE A 322 -24.49 3.14 -20.55
C ILE A 322 -24.45 3.32 -19.03
N ALA A 323 -24.79 4.52 -18.54
CA ALA A 323 -24.83 4.84 -17.12
C ALA A 323 -26.27 5.20 -16.71
N GLU A 324 -26.70 4.73 -15.54
CA GLU A 324 -28.01 5.06 -14.98
C GLU A 324 -27.90 5.35 -13.48
N THR A 325 -28.68 6.31 -13.01
CA THR A 325 -28.75 6.75 -11.61
C THR A 325 -30.22 6.78 -11.19
N ILE A 326 -30.52 6.07 -10.11
CA ILE A 326 -31.85 6.00 -9.49
C ILE A 326 -31.82 6.89 -8.25
N ASN A 327 -32.66 7.92 -8.21
CA ASN A 327 -32.84 8.77 -7.04
C ASN A 327 -34.26 8.57 -6.50
N ALA A 328 -34.37 8.06 -5.28
CA ALA A 328 -35.65 7.85 -4.61
C ALA A 328 -35.68 8.61 -3.28
N LYS A 329 -36.85 9.13 -2.91
CA LYS A 329 -37.16 9.60 -1.56
C LYS A 329 -38.31 8.77 -1.02
N LEU A 330 -38.08 8.08 0.08
CA LEU A 330 -39.07 7.27 0.76
C LEU A 330 -39.46 7.94 2.09
N SER A 331 -40.69 7.69 2.55
CA SER A 331 -41.09 7.97 3.93
C SER A 331 -40.50 6.92 4.88
N ARG A 332 -40.55 7.19 6.18
CA ARG A 332 -40.09 6.25 7.22
C ARG A 332 -40.85 4.91 7.20
N GLU A 333 -42.09 4.90 6.73
CA GLU A 333 -42.93 3.70 6.59
C GLU A 333 -42.71 2.96 5.26
N GLY A 334 -41.69 3.34 4.49
CA GLY A 334 -41.39 2.71 3.19
C GLY A 334 -42.25 3.20 2.02
N SER A 335 -43.08 4.24 2.20
CA SER A 335 -43.89 4.78 1.10
C SER A 335 -43.08 5.68 0.17
N LEU A 336 -43.30 5.59 -1.14
CA LEU A 336 -42.52 6.33 -2.13
C LEU A 336 -43.04 7.76 -2.33
N ASN A 337 -42.23 8.77 -1.96
CA ASN A 337 -42.56 10.17 -2.15
C ASN A 337 -42.18 10.68 -3.54
N SER A 338 -40.99 10.32 -4.03
CA SER A 338 -40.51 10.69 -5.37
C SER A 338 -39.50 9.69 -5.88
N LEU A 339 -39.62 9.29 -7.15
CA LEU A 339 -38.67 8.45 -7.86
C LEU A 339 -38.26 9.12 -9.17
N GLU A 340 -36.96 9.33 -9.35
CA GLU A 340 -36.39 9.89 -10.56
C GLU A 340 -35.23 9.02 -11.05
N ILE A 341 -35.36 8.52 -12.27
CA ILE A 341 -34.35 7.69 -12.92
C ILE A 341 -33.76 8.50 -14.07
N LYS A 342 -32.44 8.68 -14.07
CA LYS A 342 -31.71 9.36 -15.14
C LYS A 342 -30.66 8.43 -15.69
N GLY A 343 -30.49 8.41 -16.99
CA GLY A 343 -29.34 7.75 -17.59
C GLY A 343 -28.88 8.40 -18.87
N ASP A 344 -27.68 8.02 -19.29
CA ASP A 344 -27.07 8.47 -20.52
C ASP A 344 -26.25 7.37 -21.20
N LEU A 345 -26.27 7.40 -22.52
CA LEU A 345 -25.47 6.56 -23.40
C LEU A 345 -24.40 7.44 -24.04
N GLN A 346 -23.15 7.13 -23.72
CA GLN A 346 -21.97 7.80 -24.25
C GLN A 346 -21.30 6.94 -25.30
N LEU A 347 -20.88 7.59 -26.39
CA LEU A 347 -20.16 6.99 -27.51
C LEU A 347 -18.79 7.63 -27.62
N LYS A 348 -17.73 6.82 -27.62
CA LYS A 348 -16.35 7.26 -27.86
C LYS A 348 -15.76 6.45 -29.00
N ILE A 349 -15.35 7.13 -30.06
CA ILE A 349 -14.73 6.49 -31.24
C ILE A 349 -13.24 6.76 -31.20
N SER A 350 -12.42 5.72 -31.13
CA SER A 350 -10.95 5.84 -31.06
C SER A 350 -10.31 5.87 -32.45
N ASP A 351 -10.95 5.26 -33.45
CA ASP A 351 -10.44 5.16 -34.82
C ASP A 351 -11.07 6.22 -35.75
N PRO A 352 -10.26 7.08 -36.40
CA PRO A 352 -10.73 8.04 -37.40
C PRO A 352 -11.52 7.45 -38.58
N THR A 353 -11.29 6.19 -38.93
CA THR A 353 -11.97 5.52 -40.05
C THR A 353 -13.41 5.10 -39.71
N LEU A 354 -13.73 4.94 -38.43
CA LEU A 354 -15.05 4.49 -37.95
C LEU A 354 -15.94 5.63 -37.45
N THR A 355 -15.72 6.86 -37.92
CA THR A 355 -16.47 8.03 -37.46
C THR A 355 -17.91 8.07 -37.97
N LYS A 356 -18.22 7.38 -39.08
CA LYS A 356 -19.54 7.37 -39.72
C LYS A 356 -20.30 6.07 -39.41
N VAL A 357 -20.79 5.98 -38.19
CA VAL A 357 -21.48 4.79 -37.68
C VAL A 357 -22.95 5.07 -37.37
N LYS A 358 -23.76 4.02 -37.47
CA LYS A 358 -25.15 3.97 -37.03
C LYS A 358 -25.26 2.88 -35.96
N LEU A 359 -25.77 3.26 -34.79
CA LEU A 359 -26.00 2.35 -33.66
C LEU A 359 -27.47 2.00 -33.62
N ASP A 360 -27.82 0.72 -33.75
CA ASP A 360 -29.18 0.24 -33.52
C ASP A 360 -29.35 -0.07 -32.04
N LEU A 361 -30.39 0.50 -31.41
CA LEU A 361 -30.62 0.42 -29.97
C LEU A 361 -31.93 -0.29 -29.65
N VAL A 362 -31.93 -1.01 -28.52
CA VAL A 362 -33.14 -1.26 -27.75
C VAL A 362 -33.31 -0.06 -26.83
N ALA A 363 -34.48 0.59 -26.89
CA ALA A 363 -34.85 1.68 -25.99
C ALA A 363 -36.35 1.62 -25.76
N ASN A 364 -36.75 0.76 -24.81
CA ASN A 364 -38.14 0.49 -24.51
C ASN A 364 -38.73 1.65 -23.69
N ALA A 365 -39.88 2.16 -24.13
CA ALA A 365 -40.57 3.27 -23.46
C ALA A 365 -41.39 2.76 -22.25
N SER A 366 -40.71 2.21 -21.25
CA SER A 366 -41.32 1.77 -19.98
C SER A 366 -41.33 2.90 -18.93
N HIS A 367 -42.22 2.79 -17.94
CA HIS A 367 -42.32 3.69 -16.78
C HIS A 367 -42.33 5.21 -17.08
N GLY A 368 -42.89 5.61 -18.23
CA GLY A 368 -43.04 7.03 -18.61
C GLY A 368 -41.73 7.73 -19.02
N VAL A 369 -40.70 6.97 -19.43
CA VAL A 369 -39.40 7.51 -19.81
C VAL A 369 -39.45 8.50 -20.98
N GLN A 370 -38.72 9.60 -20.85
CA GLN A 370 -38.48 10.58 -21.91
C GLN A 370 -37.05 10.48 -22.43
N PHE A 371 -36.91 10.11 -23.69
CA PHE A 371 -35.63 10.07 -24.40
C PHE A 371 -35.30 11.44 -25.03
N ARG A 372 -34.05 11.88 -24.89
CA ARG A 372 -33.50 13.08 -25.53
C ARG A 372 -32.19 12.74 -26.23
N THR A 373 -32.18 12.87 -27.55
CA THR A 373 -30.96 12.71 -28.35
C THR A 373 -30.13 14.00 -28.37
N HIS A 374 -28.82 13.85 -28.58
CA HIS A 374 -27.92 14.97 -28.77
C HIS A 374 -28.31 15.83 -30.01
N PRO A 375 -28.09 17.16 -30.02
CA PRO A 375 -28.44 18.02 -31.17
C PRO A 375 -27.83 17.59 -32.52
N ASN A 376 -26.66 16.95 -32.48
CA ASN A 376 -25.97 16.45 -33.68
C ASN A 376 -26.43 15.05 -34.12
N VAL A 377 -27.38 14.43 -33.41
CA VAL A 377 -27.96 13.12 -33.73
C VAL A 377 -29.27 13.32 -34.48
N ASP A 378 -29.53 12.50 -35.49
CA ASP A 378 -30.77 12.53 -36.26
C ASP A 378 -31.95 12.06 -35.40
N LYS A 379 -32.86 12.99 -35.08
CA LYS A 379 -34.05 12.72 -34.29
C LYS A 379 -35.08 11.87 -35.03
N GLY A 380 -35.15 11.98 -36.36
CA GLY A 380 -36.09 11.22 -37.19
C GLY A 380 -35.77 9.73 -37.13
N VAL A 381 -34.49 9.39 -37.35
CA VAL A 381 -33.98 8.02 -37.33
C VAL A 381 -34.16 7.37 -35.95
N PHE A 382 -33.89 8.09 -34.86
CA PHE A 382 -34.12 7.57 -33.51
C PHE A 382 -35.61 7.31 -33.22
N ASN A 383 -36.50 8.20 -33.66
CA ASN A 383 -37.94 8.05 -33.43
C ASN A 383 -38.54 6.90 -34.25
N SER A 384 -38.11 6.71 -35.51
CA SER A 384 -38.63 5.68 -36.39
C SER A 384 -38.06 4.28 -36.13
N SER A 385 -36.75 4.15 -35.94
CA SER A 385 -36.06 2.85 -35.90
C SER A 385 -35.23 2.63 -34.64
N LYS A 386 -35.30 3.52 -33.65
CA LYS A 386 -34.51 3.46 -32.41
C LYS A 386 -33.00 3.36 -32.69
N ALA A 387 -32.54 4.06 -33.73
CA ALA A 387 -31.14 4.09 -34.10
C ALA A 387 -30.52 5.48 -33.86
N VAL A 388 -29.26 5.50 -33.45
CA VAL A 388 -28.46 6.71 -33.26
C VAL A 388 -27.47 6.85 -34.41
N GLN A 389 -27.62 7.96 -35.13
CA GLN A 389 -26.78 8.33 -36.26
C GLN A 389 -26.59 9.85 -36.27
N MET A 390 -25.48 10.35 -36.81
CA MET A 390 -25.30 11.79 -36.98
C MET A 390 -26.26 12.39 -38.01
N SER A 391 -26.82 13.56 -37.70
CA SER A 391 -27.69 14.30 -38.62
C SER A 391 -26.96 14.75 -39.89
N ASN A 392 -25.66 15.01 -39.79
CA ASN A 392 -24.79 15.20 -40.94
C ASN A 392 -23.86 14.00 -41.13
N ILE A 393 -24.26 13.10 -42.04
CA ILE A 393 -23.54 11.87 -42.40
C ILE A 393 -22.11 12.17 -42.91
N SER A 394 -21.87 13.34 -43.50
CA SER A 394 -20.55 13.69 -44.02
C SER A 394 -19.54 14.07 -42.92
N LYS A 395 -20.01 14.46 -41.72
CA LYS A 395 -19.15 15.03 -40.66
C LYS A 395 -18.60 14.00 -39.67
N GLY A 396 -19.28 12.86 -39.47
CA GLY A 396 -18.85 11.78 -38.57
C GLY A 396 -18.74 12.19 -37.09
N PHE A 397 -18.86 11.23 -36.17
CA PHE A 397 -18.68 11.47 -34.74
C PHE A 397 -17.22 11.86 -34.44
N PRO A 398 -16.96 12.72 -33.45
CA PRO A 398 -15.61 13.18 -33.13
C PRO A 398 -14.74 12.05 -32.57
N VAL A 399 -13.49 11.97 -33.03
CA VAL A 399 -12.51 10.95 -32.62
C VAL A 399 -11.92 11.30 -31.25
N ASN A 400 -11.69 10.28 -30.41
CA ASN A 400 -11.12 10.34 -29.06
C ASN A 400 -11.88 11.24 -28.08
N ASN A 401 -13.12 11.62 -28.39
CA ASN A 401 -14.00 12.38 -27.51
C ASN A 401 -15.22 11.54 -27.11
N SER A 402 -15.59 11.54 -25.84
CA SER A 402 -16.82 10.87 -25.37
C SER A 402 -18.02 11.79 -25.59
N VAL A 403 -18.98 11.35 -26.41
CA VAL A 403 -20.18 12.11 -26.73
C VAL A 403 -21.40 11.40 -26.15
N GLY A 404 -22.14 12.08 -25.27
CA GLY A 404 -23.45 11.61 -24.81
C GLY A 404 -24.48 11.71 -25.94
N VAL A 405 -24.75 10.60 -26.62
CA VAL A 405 -25.60 10.56 -27.83
C VAL A 405 -27.09 10.43 -27.50
N LEU A 406 -27.43 9.79 -26.38
CA LEU A 406 -28.79 9.62 -25.89
C LEU A 406 -28.82 9.84 -24.37
N ARG A 407 -29.82 10.58 -23.88
CA ARG A 407 -30.12 10.72 -22.45
C ARG A 407 -31.56 10.35 -22.20
N TRP A 408 -31.85 9.74 -21.06
CA TRP A 408 -33.22 9.47 -20.64
C TRP A 408 -33.48 9.95 -19.23
N ARG A 409 -34.76 10.27 -18.99
CA ARG A 409 -35.29 10.58 -17.67
C ARG A 409 -36.65 9.90 -17.55
N ALA A 410 -36.84 9.09 -16.51
CA ALA A 410 -38.12 8.49 -16.16
C ALA A 410 -38.55 8.97 -14.77
N THR A 411 -39.86 9.18 -14.62
CA THR A 411 -40.52 9.45 -13.34
C THR A 411 -41.68 8.49 -13.22
N PRO A 412 -41.43 7.25 -12.74
CA PRO A 412 -42.49 6.26 -12.53
C PRO A 412 -43.57 6.80 -11.58
N ARG A 413 -44.79 6.26 -11.67
CA ARG A 413 -45.89 6.67 -10.77
C ARG A 413 -45.60 6.20 -9.34
N SER A 414 -46.01 6.98 -8.36
CA SER A 414 -45.82 6.72 -6.92
C SER A 414 -46.44 5.42 -6.41
N ASP A 415 -47.43 4.88 -7.12
CA ASP A 415 -48.20 3.69 -6.71
C ASP A 415 -47.55 2.37 -7.18
N ASP A 416 -46.42 2.42 -7.88
CA ASP A 416 -45.70 1.26 -8.40
C ASP A 416 -44.58 0.84 -7.41
N THR A 417 -44.94 0.06 -6.40
CA THR A 417 -44.00 -0.45 -5.37
C THR A 417 -42.89 -1.33 -5.97
N SER A 418 -43.10 -1.89 -7.17
CA SER A 418 -42.09 -2.68 -7.88
C SER A 418 -40.99 -1.85 -8.54
N ALA A 419 -41.17 -0.52 -8.62
CA ALA A 419 -40.20 0.39 -9.23
C ALA A 419 -39.05 0.77 -8.29
N VAL A 420 -39.17 0.52 -6.99
CA VAL A 420 -38.11 0.76 -6.01
C VAL A 420 -37.27 -0.53 -5.89
N PRO A 421 -35.94 -0.48 -6.02
CA PRO A 421 -35.13 -1.70 -5.93
C PRO A 421 -35.10 -2.34 -4.53
N ILE A 422 -35.12 -1.52 -3.48
CA ILE A 422 -35.06 -1.92 -2.07
C ILE A 422 -35.86 -0.91 -1.24
N THR A 423 -36.72 -1.42 -0.37
CA THR A 423 -37.57 -0.61 0.51
C THR A 423 -37.04 -0.67 1.94
N PHE A 424 -37.10 0.44 2.67
CA PHE A 424 -36.73 0.51 4.07
C PHE A 424 -37.91 0.96 4.92
N THR A 425 -38.11 0.30 6.06
CA THR A 425 -39.11 0.65 7.07
C THR A 425 -38.37 0.96 8.36
N VAL A 426 -38.63 2.12 8.96
CA VAL A 426 -37.95 2.59 10.17
C VAL A 426 -38.96 2.76 11.29
N TRP A 427 -38.77 2.00 12.35
CA TRP A 427 -39.54 2.10 13.59
C TRP A 427 -38.75 2.93 14.61
N VAL A 428 -39.37 3.97 15.14
CA VAL A 428 -38.77 4.84 16.16
C VAL A 428 -39.56 4.67 17.45
N ASN A 429 -38.89 4.20 18.50
CA ASN A 429 -39.45 3.98 19.83
C ASN A 429 -38.80 4.95 20.82
N LYS A 430 -39.59 5.87 21.38
CA LYS A 430 -39.11 6.79 22.41
C LYS A 430 -39.16 6.12 23.80
N GLY A 431 -37.99 5.92 24.40
CA GLY A 431 -37.82 5.42 25.77
C GLY A 431 -37.99 6.51 26.83
N SER A 432 -37.84 6.13 28.11
CA SER A 432 -37.72 7.09 29.23
C SER A 432 -36.30 7.66 29.26
N ASP A 433 -36.16 8.99 29.38
CA ASP A 433 -34.90 9.77 29.35
C ASP A 433 -34.37 10.16 27.95
N ASP A 434 -35.24 10.63 27.04
CA ASP A 434 -34.88 11.13 25.68
C ASP A 434 -33.96 10.18 24.87
N THR A 435 -34.08 8.88 25.18
CA THR A 435 -33.42 7.80 24.47
C THR A 435 -34.36 7.28 23.38
N TYR A 436 -33.89 7.21 22.16
CA TYR A 436 -34.61 6.72 21.00
C TYR A 436 -34.04 5.36 20.59
N GLY A 437 -34.87 4.32 20.62
CA GLY A 437 -34.57 3.03 20.01
C GLY A 437 -35.08 3.00 18.58
N ILE A 438 -34.19 2.76 17.63
CA ILE A 438 -34.48 2.80 16.19
C ILE A 438 -34.24 1.41 15.61
N THR A 439 -35.25 0.89 14.93
CA THR A 439 -35.20 -0.37 14.18
C THR A 439 -35.37 -0.06 12.71
N VAL A 440 -34.36 -0.33 11.90
CA VAL A 440 -34.33 -0.17 10.44
C VAL A 440 -34.46 -1.55 9.81
N GLU A 441 -35.54 -1.78 9.08
CA GLU A 441 -35.80 -3.02 8.34
C GLU A 441 -35.69 -2.75 6.84
N TYR A 442 -35.12 -3.67 6.07
CA TYR A 442 -35.12 -3.62 4.61
C TYR A 442 -35.81 -4.82 3.99
N GLU A 443 -36.37 -4.61 2.80
CA GLU A 443 -36.98 -5.63 1.94
C GLU A 443 -36.59 -5.39 0.48
N LEU A 444 -36.07 -6.43 -0.17
CA LEU A 444 -35.75 -6.43 -1.61
C LEU A 444 -37.03 -6.53 -2.43
N THR A 445 -37.36 -5.45 -3.15
CA THR A 445 -38.61 -5.31 -3.91
C THR A 445 -38.41 -5.30 -5.43
N GLY A 446 -37.19 -5.02 -5.91
CA GLY A 446 -36.87 -4.84 -7.33
C GLY A 446 -36.47 -6.10 -8.11
N GLY A 447 -36.46 -7.28 -7.49
CA GLY A 447 -36.20 -8.60 -8.10
C GLY A 447 -34.81 -8.86 -8.71
N ASP A 448 -34.02 -7.83 -9.00
CA ASP A 448 -32.61 -7.96 -9.39
C ASP A 448 -31.69 -7.82 -8.16
N PRO A 449 -30.60 -8.60 -8.08
CA PRO A 449 -29.66 -8.53 -6.95
C PRO A 449 -28.92 -7.19 -6.92
N LEU A 450 -28.76 -6.66 -5.71
CA LEU A 450 -28.06 -5.40 -5.43
C LEU A 450 -26.71 -5.69 -4.79
N LYS A 451 -25.70 -4.90 -5.17
CA LYS A 451 -24.33 -5.01 -4.66
C LYS A 451 -23.98 -3.82 -3.79
N ASP A 452 -23.09 -4.05 -2.84
CA ASP A 452 -22.50 -3.02 -1.98
C ASP A 452 -23.57 -2.12 -1.32
N VAL A 453 -24.63 -2.76 -0.79
CA VAL A 453 -25.73 -2.09 -0.11
C VAL A 453 -25.25 -1.58 1.25
N THR A 454 -25.31 -0.26 1.43
CA THR A 454 -24.88 0.42 2.65
C THR A 454 -25.88 1.50 3.05
N VAL A 455 -26.19 1.56 4.34
CA VAL A 455 -27.10 2.54 4.95
C VAL A 455 -26.31 3.46 5.86
N ILE A 456 -26.37 4.77 5.61
CA ILE A 456 -25.69 5.80 6.39
C ILE A 456 -26.74 6.54 7.21
N ILE A 457 -26.62 6.48 8.52
CA ILE A 457 -27.56 7.02 9.50
C ILE A 457 -26.87 8.19 10.22
N PRO A 458 -27.31 9.44 10.03
CA PRO A 458 -26.73 10.57 10.74
C PRO A 458 -27.07 10.54 12.24
N TYR A 459 -26.25 11.19 13.07
CA TYR A 459 -26.59 11.52 14.45
C TYR A 459 -25.85 12.80 14.89
N ALA A 460 -26.38 13.53 15.88
CA ALA A 460 -25.78 14.81 16.31
C ALA A 460 -25.47 14.86 17.81
N THR A 461 -26.36 14.34 18.67
CA THR A 461 -26.25 14.52 20.13
C THR A 461 -25.36 13.47 20.80
N SER A 462 -25.65 12.19 20.59
CA SER A 462 -24.91 11.10 21.22
C SER A 462 -24.61 9.98 20.24
N GLU A 463 -23.48 9.32 20.48
CA GLU A 463 -23.06 8.18 19.68
C GLU A 463 -24.04 7.00 19.88
N PRO A 464 -24.57 6.41 18.78
CA PRO A 464 -25.55 5.34 18.86
C PRO A 464 -24.94 4.05 19.38
N SER A 465 -25.64 3.42 20.32
CA SER A 465 -25.33 2.08 20.83
C SER A 465 -26.09 1.02 20.02
N VAL A 466 -25.37 0.25 19.22
CA VAL A 466 -25.97 -0.78 18.34
C VAL A 466 -26.31 -2.04 19.14
N SER A 467 -27.56 -2.52 19.05
CA SER A 467 -28.05 -3.74 19.68
C SER A 467 -28.05 -4.95 18.72
N SER A 468 -27.90 -4.74 17.41
CA SER A 468 -27.78 -5.83 16.43
C SER A 468 -26.42 -6.54 16.49
N PHE A 469 -26.42 -7.81 16.92
CA PHE A 469 -25.20 -8.60 17.16
C PHE A 469 -24.50 -9.13 15.89
N ASP A 470 -25.20 -9.23 14.75
CA ASP A 470 -24.68 -9.79 13.48
C ASP A 470 -24.49 -8.72 12.38
N ALA A 471 -24.73 -7.45 12.68
CA ALA A 471 -24.62 -6.37 11.72
C ALA A 471 -23.16 -5.88 11.59
N THR A 472 -22.68 -5.71 10.35
CA THR A 472 -21.40 -5.06 10.08
C THR A 472 -21.63 -3.55 10.04
N TYR A 473 -21.09 -2.80 11.00
CA TYR A 473 -21.22 -1.35 11.04
C TYR A 473 -19.92 -0.64 11.42
N GLU A 474 -19.79 0.61 10.98
CA GLU A 474 -18.71 1.53 11.35
C GLU A 474 -19.30 2.84 11.87
N VAL A 475 -18.71 3.40 12.93
CA VAL A 475 -19.11 4.69 13.49
C VAL A 475 -18.10 5.73 13.03
N SER A 476 -18.54 6.64 12.16
CA SER A 476 -17.74 7.70 11.58
C SER A 476 -18.22 9.05 12.10
N GLY A 477 -17.66 9.51 13.23
CA GLY A 477 -17.78 10.89 13.75
C GLY A 477 -19.19 11.43 14.01
N ASP A 478 -19.95 11.69 12.94
CA ASP A 478 -21.30 12.24 12.85
C ASP A 478 -22.32 11.27 12.20
N SER A 479 -21.91 10.04 11.85
CA SER A 479 -22.78 9.06 11.19
C SER A 479 -22.44 7.61 11.53
N LEU A 480 -23.46 6.75 11.51
CA LEU A 480 -23.40 5.31 11.69
C LEU A 480 -23.62 4.65 10.33
N GLU A 481 -22.63 3.91 9.85
CA GLU A 481 -22.64 3.26 8.55
C GLU A 481 -22.89 1.76 8.72
N TRP A 482 -24.08 1.28 8.32
CA TRP A 482 -24.45 -0.13 8.31
C TRP A 482 -24.19 -0.74 6.93
N THR A 483 -23.30 -1.72 6.85
CA THR A 483 -22.93 -2.43 5.62
C THR A 483 -23.66 -3.77 5.53
N ILE A 484 -24.50 -3.92 4.52
CA ILE A 484 -25.25 -5.16 4.23
C ILE A 484 -24.51 -5.99 3.16
N GLY A 485 -23.91 -5.33 2.16
CA GLY A 485 -23.14 -6.01 1.10
C GLY A 485 -24.00 -6.46 -0.08
N LEU A 486 -24.00 -7.76 -0.40
CA LEU A 486 -24.84 -8.33 -1.46
C LEU A 486 -26.25 -8.57 -0.93
N VAL A 487 -27.28 -8.09 -1.63
CA VAL A 487 -28.69 -8.37 -1.33
C VAL A 487 -29.33 -9.08 -2.53
N ASP A 488 -29.77 -10.31 -2.32
CA ASP A 488 -30.42 -11.19 -3.30
C ASP A 488 -31.58 -11.97 -2.66
N ASP A 489 -32.08 -13.00 -3.34
CA ASP A 489 -33.22 -13.80 -2.87
C ASP A 489 -32.90 -14.59 -1.58
N ASP A 490 -31.63 -14.88 -1.29
CA ASP A 490 -31.23 -15.64 -0.09
C ASP A 490 -31.25 -14.76 1.17
N ASN A 491 -31.12 -13.45 1.02
CA ASN A 491 -31.17 -12.46 2.10
C ASN A 491 -32.07 -11.25 1.77
N ALA A 492 -33.25 -11.53 1.20
CA ALA A 492 -34.19 -10.52 0.73
C ALA A 492 -34.71 -9.56 1.82
N THR A 493 -34.61 -9.92 3.10
CA THR A 493 -35.02 -9.09 4.23
C THR A 493 -33.98 -9.09 5.35
N GLY A 494 -33.81 -7.96 6.04
CA GLY A 494 -32.98 -7.87 7.24
C GLY A 494 -33.32 -6.68 8.12
N SER A 495 -32.81 -6.68 9.35
CA SER A 495 -33.05 -5.62 10.33
C SER A 495 -31.77 -5.13 11.02
N PHE A 496 -31.79 -3.88 11.46
CA PHE A 496 -30.72 -3.21 12.18
C PHE A 496 -31.27 -2.34 13.29
N GLU A 497 -30.78 -2.54 14.50
CA GLU A 497 -31.31 -1.96 15.73
C GLU A 497 -30.20 -1.22 16.48
N PHE A 498 -30.49 0.01 16.89
CA PHE A 498 -29.62 0.82 17.72
C PHE A 498 -30.41 1.75 18.64
N GLU A 499 -29.79 2.17 19.74
CA GLU A 499 -30.34 3.11 20.71
C GLU A 499 -29.41 4.31 20.87
N ALA A 500 -29.95 5.54 20.84
CA ALA A 500 -29.18 6.77 21.02
C ALA A 500 -29.99 7.83 21.78
N GLN A 501 -29.32 8.68 22.56
CA GLN A 501 -29.93 9.88 23.12
C GLN A 501 -29.94 11.01 22.08
N ALA A 502 -31.09 11.64 21.90
CA ALA A 502 -31.27 12.75 20.97
C ALA A 502 -32.28 13.76 21.52
N GLY A 503 -32.14 15.03 21.15
CA GLY A 503 -33.15 16.04 21.46
C GLY A 503 -34.41 15.88 20.62
N ASP A 504 -34.26 15.31 19.41
CA ASP A 504 -35.34 15.08 18.46
C ASP A 504 -35.08 13.83 17.59
N GLU A 505 -36.15 13.14 17.16
CA GLU A 505 -36.04 11.99 16.25
C GLU A 505 -35.49 12.36 14.86
N ASN A 506 -35.63 13.64 14.48
CA ASN A 506 -35.13 14.15 13.21
C ASN A 506 -33.59 14.15 13.10
N GLU A 507 -32.85 13.94 14.20
CA GLU A 507 -31.38 13.82 14.17
C GLU A 507 -30.91 12.60 13.36
N PHE A 508 -31.75 11.57 13.24
CA PHE A 508 -31.42 10.32 12.54
C PHE A 508 -31.82 10.31 11.07
N PHE A 509 -32.32 11.43 10.56
CA PHE A 509 -32.81 11.57 9.18
C PHE A 509 -32.21 12.80 8.49
N PRO A 510 -32.04 12.78 7.15
CA PRO A 510 -32.35 11.67 6.26
C PRO A 510 -31.28 10.56 6.30
N MET A 511 -31.73 9.31 6.43
CA MET A 511 -30.88 8.15 6.19
C MET A 511 -30.55 8.05 4.69
N GLN A 512 -29.30 7.77 4.35
CA GLN A 512 -28.85 7.65 2.97
C GLN A 512 -28.55 6.19 2.65
N VAL A 513 -29.10 5.68 1.55
CA VAL A 513 -28.83 4.32 1.08
C VAL A 513 -28.02 4.39 -0.21
N LYS A 514 -26.92 3.64 -0.27
CA LYS A 514 -26.09 3.46 -1.45
C LYS A 514 -26.11 1.99 -1.86
N PHE A 515 -26.20 1.74 -3.16
CA PHE A 515 -26.13 0.39 -3.72
C PHE A 515 -25.75 0.46 -5.22
N GLY A 516 -25.21 -0.64 -5.73
CA GLY A 516 -24.97 -0.87 -7.16
C GLY A 516 -25.96 -1.87 -7.76
N LYS A 517 -26.43 -1.61 -8.99
CA LYS A 517 -27.30 -2.52 -9.75
C LYS A 517 -26.66 -2.91 -11.09
N THR A 518 -26.64 -4.21 -11.40
CA THR A 518 -25.89 -4.72 -12.57
C THR A 518 -26.58 -4.44 -13.92
N LYS A 519 -27.90 -4.29 -13.94
CA LYS A 519 -28.71 -4.00 -15.14
C LYS A 519 -29.37 -2.62 -15.00
N PRO A 520 -29.45 -1.83 -16.07
CA PRO A 520 -30.23 -0.60 -16.04
C PRO A 520 -31.71 -0.92 -15.78
N PHE A 521 -32.36 -0.07 -15.00
CA PHE A 521 -33.78 -0.12 -14.71
C PHE A 521 -34.62 0.18 -15.96
N ILE A 522 -34.21 1.16 -16.78
CA ILE A 522 -34.81 1.36 -18.10
C ILE A 522 -34.06 0.49 -19.10
N ASP A 523 -34.80 -0.36 -19.81
CA ASP A 523 -34.26 -1.28 -20.79
C ASP A 523 -33.73 -0.54 -22.03
N VAL A 524 -32.45 -0.15 -21.94
CA VAL A 524 -31.65 0.49 -22.98
C VAL A 524 -30.38 -0.34 -23.20
N ASP A 525 -30.18 -0.82 -24.43
CA ASP A 525 -28.97 -1.56 -24.82
C ASP A 525 -28.63 -1.30 -26.30
N VAL A 526 -27.38 -1.57 -26.70
CA VAL A 526 -26.95 -1.49 -28.10
C VAL A 526 -26.99 -2.88 -28.71
N THR A 527 -27.75 -3.07 -29.79
CA THR A 527 -27.87 -4.38 -30.45
C THR A 527 -26.85 -4.56 -31.56
N ASP A 528 -26.62 -3.52 -32.36
CA ASP A 528 -25.74 -3.60 -33.53
C ASP A 528 -25.12 -2.24 -33.89
N VAL A 529 -23.97 -2.27 -34.55
CA VAL A 529 -23.27 -1.08 -35.07
C VAL A 529 -22.94 -1.29 -36.54
N THR A 530 -23.50 -0.44 -37.39
CA THR A 530 -23.33 -0.49 -38.85
C THR A 530 -22.47 0.68 -39.34
N LEU A 531 -21.51 0.39 -40.22
CA LEU A 531 -20.68 1.41 -40.86
C LEU A 531 -21.36 1.94 -42.13
N LEU A 532 -21.67 3.23 -42.16
CA LEU A 532 -22.51 3.83 -43.21
C LEU A 532 -21.85 3.88 -44.59
N GLU A 533 -20.53 3.72 -44.68
CA GLU A 533 -19.81 3.72 -45.97
C GLU A 533 -19.76 2.34 -46.63
N MET A 534 -19.88 1.25 -45.86
CA MET A 534 -19.69 -0.13 -46.34
C MET A 534 -20.91 -1.03 -46.14
N ASP A 535 -21.93 -0.58 -45.38
CA ASP A 535 -23.13 -1.35 -45.04
C ASP A 535 -22.83 -2.74 -44.40
N GLU A 536 -21.68 -2.82 -43.73
CA GLU A 536 -21.24 -4.01 -42.98
C GLU A 536 -21.65 -3.87 -41.50
N SER A 537 -22.30 -4.90 -40.97
CA SER A 537 -22.62 -5.04 -39.53
C SER A 537 -21.36 -5.47 -38.77
N MET A 538 -20.96 -4.69 -37.77
CA MET A 538 -19.85 -5.05 -36.88
C MET A 538 -20.43 -5.53 -35.55
N GLY A 539 -20.08 -6.75 -35.15
CA GLY A 539 -20.49 -7.29 -33.85
C GLY A 539 -20.03 -6.39 -32.70
N VAL A 540 -20.98 -5.93 -31.88
CA VAL A 540 -20.71 -5.05 -30.74
C VAL A 540 -20.37 -5.90 -29.51
N LYS A 541 -19.16 -5.73 -28.95
CA LYS A 541 -18.91 -6.11 -27.55
C LYS A 541 -19.36 -4.94 -26.66
N GLY A 542 -20.64 -4.92 -26.31
CA GLY A 542 -21.18 -3.91 -25.39
C GLY A 542 -20.62 -4.10 -23.98
N GLN A 543 -19.72 -3.21 -23.54
CA GLN A 543 -19.26 -3.21 -22.15
C GLN A 543 -20.32 -2.53 -21.28
N LYS A 544 -21.19 -3.32 -20.65
CA LYS A 544 -22.08 -2.82 -19.58
C LYS A 544 -21.21 -2.32 -18.43
N LEU A 545 -21.15 -0.99 -18.29
CA LEU A 545 -20.44 -0.24 -17.26
C LEU A 545 -21.50 0.38 -16.37
N CYS A 546 -21.87 -0.31 -15.29
CA CYS A 546 -22.45 0.37 -14.14
C CYS A 546 -21.47 1.49 -13.74
N ALA A 547 -21.96 2.61 -13.23
CA ALA A 547 -21.16 3.79 -12.87
C ALA A 547 -20.26 3.52 -11.65
N GLU A 548 -19.36 2.56 -11.78
CA GLU A 548 -18.15 2.34 -11.00
C GLU A 548 -17.09 1.82 -11.98
N SER A 549 -16.12 2.66 -12.28
CA SER A 549 -14.93 2.29 -13.03
C SER A 549 -14.14 1.22 -12.27
N SER A 550 -14.33 -0.06 -12.61
CA SER A 550 -13.51 -1.14 -12.05
C SER A 550 -13.46 -2.44 -12.85
N LYS A 551 -13.87 -2.46 -14.13
CA LYS A 551 -13.52 -3.61 -14.98
C LYS A 551 -12.04 -3.51 -15.36
N ILE A 552 -11.22 -4.18 -14.57
CA ILE A 552 -9.79 -4.41 -14.82
C ILE A 552 -9.66 -5.07 -16.20
N VAL A 553 -9.16 -4.31 -17.17
CA VAL A 553 -8.66 -4.88 -18.42
C VAL A 553 -7.25 -5.38 -18.12
N HIS A 554 -7.08 -6.69 -18.00
CA HIS A 554 -5.74 -7.29 -17.96
C HIS A 554 -5.10 -7.10 -19.35
N GLN A 555 -4.22 -6.11 -19.47
CA GLN A 555 -3.40 -5.93 -20.67
C GLN A 555 -2.26 -6.95 -20.62
N PHE A 556 -2.38 -8.04 -21.38
CA PHE A 556 -1.32 -9.02 -21.51
C PHE A 556 -0.31 -8.54 -22.55
N SER A 557 0.96 -8.39 -22.14
CA SER A 557 2.04 -8.07 -23.07
C SER A 557 2.47 -9.36 -23.79
N THR A 558 1.76 -9.70 -24.86
CA THR A 558 2.31 -10.59 -25.88
C THR A 558 3.47 -9.82 -26.52
N GLY A 559 4.71 -10.14 -26.12
CA GLY A 559 5.90 -9.31 -26.37
C GLY A 559 5.98 -8.72 -27.78
N ASN A 560 6.63 -7.56 -27.93
CA ASN A 560 6.70 -6.76 -29.16
C ASN A 560 6.52 -7.58 -30.47
N ASN A 561 5.40 -7.35 -31.18
CA ASN A 561 5.02 -7.91 -32.49
C ASN A 561 4.18 -9.20 -32.53
N VAL A 562 3.03 -9.25 -31.83
CA VAL A 562 2.06 -10.35 -32.01
C VAL A 562 0.84 -9.88 -32.78
N ASN A 563 0.80 -10.16 -34.10
CA ASN A 563 -0.36 -9.90 -34.94
C ASN A 563 -1.09 -11.21 -35.29
N GLY A 564 -2.42 -11.17 -35.28
CA GLY A 564 -3.26 -12.29 -35.73
C GLY A 564 -3.32 -13.47 -34.75
N VAL A 565 -3.83 -13.24 -33.53
CA VAL A 565 -4.13 -14.32 -32.58
C VAL A 565 -5.16 -15.29 -33.18
N THR A 566 -4.90 -16.60 -33.13
CA THR A 566 -5.79 -17.65 -33.63
C THR A 566 -6.49 -18.41 -32.52
N CYS A 567 -5.84 -18.58 -31.37
CA CYS A 567 -6.34 -19.34 -30.25
C CYS A 567 -5.73 -18.79 -28.96
N LEU A 568 -6.55 -18.71 -27.91
CA LEU A 568 -6.12 -18.44 -26.54
C LEU A 568 -6.65 -19.56 -25.66
N GLY A 569 -5.77 -20.16 -24.87
CA GLY A 569 -6.09 -21.26 -23.98
C GLY A 569 -5.54 -21.01 -22.59
N TRP A 570 -6.29 -21.42 -21.58
CA TRP A 570 -5.93 -21.30 -20.17
C TRP A 570 -6.04 -22.69 -19.52
N GLY A 571 -5.16 -22.96 -18.57
CA GLY A 571 -5.20 -24.20 -17.79
C GLY A 571 -4.42 -24.06 -16.50
N SER A 572 -4.94 -24.65 -15.42
CA SER A 572 -4.23 -24.73 -14.15
C SER A 572 -3.61 -26.12 -14.01
N ASN A 573 -2.37 -26.22 -13.52
CA ASN A 573 -1.68 -27.50 -13.32
C ASN A 573 -1.08 -27.58 -11.92
N LEU A 574 -1.23 -28.72 -11.24
CA LEU A 574 -0.74 -28.92 -9.89
C LEU A 574 0.78 -29.20 -9.87
N THR A 575 1.54 -28.51 -9.01
CA THR A 575 3.02 -28.60 -8.90
C THR A 575 3.54 -29.69 -7.96
N GLY A 576 2.68 -30.61 -7.51
CA GLY A 576 3.06 -31.63 -6.52
C GLY A 576 3.67 -32.89 -7.12
N LYS A 577 4.94 -33.20 -6.78
CA LYS A 577 5.34 -34.61 -6.64
C LYS A 577 4.64 -35.16 -5.41
N SER A 578 3.66 -36.04 -5.61
CA SER A 578 3.19 -36.93 -4.54
C SER A 578 4.43 -37.58 -3.92
N SER A 579 4.72 -37.21 -2.68
CA SER A 579 5.85 -37.71 -1.92
C SER A 579 5.74 -39.23 -1.82
N LYS A 580 6.57 -39.95 -2.57
CA LYS A 580 6.71 -41.43 -2.54
C LYS A 580 5.36 -42.17 -2.55
N SER A 581 4.72 -42.25 -3.72
CA SER A 581 3.92 -43.44 -4.01
C SER A 581 4.87 -44.64 -4.04
N GLU A 582 4.86 -45.42 -2.96
CA GLU A 582 5.34 -46.80 -3.04
C GLU A 582 4.66 -47.45 -4.23
N ARG A 583 5.46 -48.04 -5.12
CA ARG A 583 5.00 -48.88 -6.22
C ARG A 583 3.93 -49.86 -5.71
N LYS A 584 2.66 -49.57 -5.96
CA LYS A 584 1.63 -50.57 -6.19
C LYS A 584 1.32 -50.55 -7.68
N GLY A 585 1.47 -51.72 -8.30
CA GLY A 585 1.32 -51.91 -9.73
C GLY A 585 -0.11 -51.73 -10.21
N ASP A 586 -0.21 -51.46 -11.51
CA ASP A 586 -1.38 -51.48 -12.40
C ASP A 586 -2.68 -50.91 -11.85
N ALA A 587 -2.83 -49.59 -11.99
CA ALA A 587 -4.14 -48.95 -12.02
C ALA A 587 -4.68 -48.97 -13.46
N THR A 588 -5.84 -49.59 -13.66
CA THR A 588 -6.55 -49.70 -14.95
C THR A 588 -7.18 -48.37 -15.36
N TRP A 589 -7.30 -48.14 -16.68
CA TRP A 589 -7.85 -46.91 -17.29
C TRP A 589 -9.20 -46.43 -16.76
N GLU A 590 -9.96 -47.31 -16.10
CA GLU A 590 -11.26 -47.01 -15.50
C GLU A 590 -11.16 -46.24 -14.16
N GLU A 591 -10.05 -46.34 -13.42
CA GLU A 591 -9.83 -45.55 -12.18
C GLU A 591 -9.44 -44.10 -12.47
N LEU A 592 -8.91 -43.80 -13.66
CA LEU A 592 -8.51 -42.45 -14.08
C LEU A 592 -9.68 -41.61 -14.60
N LEU A 593 -10.83 -42.23 -14.85
CA LEU A 593 -12.04 -41.60 -15.43
C LEU A 593 -13.21 -41.52 -14.45
N GLY A 594 -13.01 -41.90 -13.17
CA GLY A 594 -14.05 -41.86 -12.14
C GLY A 594 -14.06 -40.54 -11.36
N ASP A 595 -15.10 -39.72 -11.58
CA ASP A 595 -15.43 -38.50 -10.82
C ASP A 595 -16.00 -38.82 -9.41
N GLU A 596 -15.23 -39.46 -8.53
CA GLU A 596 -15.58 -39.52 -7.10
C GLU A 596 -14.49 -38.92 -6.20
N GLU A 597 -14.88 -37.87 -5.48
CA GLU A 597 -14.14 -37.18 -4.43
C GLU A 597 -13.60 -38.17 -3.37
N VAL A 598 -12.31 -38.51 -3.46
CA VAL A 598 -11.58 -39.17 -2.36
C VAL A 598 -10.81 -38.12 -1.57
N LEU A 599 -11.51 -37.33 -0.77
CA LEU A 599 -10.95 -36.54 0.34
C LEU A 599 -10.72 -37.47 1.55
N ALA A 600 -9.75 -38.37 1.45
CA ALA A 600 -9.22 -39.12 2.59
C ALA A 600 -7.84 -38.57 2.96
N GLY A 601 -7.77 -37.91 4.12
CA GLY A 601 -6.59 -37.25 4.64
C GLY A 601 -5.37 -38.16 4.77
N ASN A 602 -4.50 -38.14 3.77
CA ASN A 602 -3.10 -38.48 3.96
C ASN A 602 -2.39 -37.26 4.55
N LYS A 603 -1.95 -37.37 5.80
CA LYS A 603 -1.08 -36.39 6.45
C LYS A 603 0.19 -36.23 5.62
N VAL A 604 0.25 -35.16 4.85
CA VAL A 604 1.49 -34.68 4.22
C VAL A 604 2.49 -34.40 5.35
N PRO A 605 3.74 -34.87 5.27
CA PRO A 605 4.77 -34.52 6.25
C PRO A 605 4.90 -32.99 6.32
N LEU A 606 4.90 -32.41 7.53
CA LEU A 606 5.13 -30.97 7.72
C LEU A 606 6.52 -30.61 7.18
N ASP A 607 6.54 -29.89 6.07
CA ASP A 607 7.76 -29.35 5.48
C ASP A 607 7.96 -27.94 6.03
N LEU A 608 8.54 -27.88 7.24
CA LEU A 608 8.70 -26.64 7.99
C LEU A 608 9.37 -25.51 7.16
N PRO A 609 10.45 -25.74 6.38
CA PRO A 609 10.99 -24.73 5.47
C PRO A 609 9.97 -24.20 4.44
N ARG A 610 9.14 -25.08 3.88
CA ARG A 610 8.08 -24.70 2.93
C ARG A 610 6.98 -23.92 3.65
N ASP A 611 6.47 -24.41 4.77
CA ASP A 611 5.42 -23.75 5.55
C ASP A 611 5.85 -22.35 6.04
N LEU A 612 7.13 -22.17 6.40
CA LEU A 612 7.70 -20.86 6.75
C LEU A 612 7.81 -19.92 5.55
N ALA A 613 8.15 -20.43 4.35
CA ALA A 613 8.18 -19.63 3.13
C ALA A 613 6.79 -19.15 2.69
N LEU A 614 5.75 -19.86 3.12
CA LEU A 614 4.35 -19.59 2.81
C LEU A 614 3.68 -18.58 3.77
N ILE A 615 4.36 -18.17 4.86
CA ILE A 615 3.82 -17.16 5.77
C ILE A 615 3.63 -15.84 5.02
N ASP A 616 2.41 -15.29 5.03
CA ASP A 616 2.06 -14.08 4.31
C ASP A 616 2.13 -12.83 5.21
N ILE A 617 3.33 -12.24 5.30
CA ILE A 617 3.59 -11.02 6.07
C ILE A 617 2.93 -9.77 5.43
N GLU A 618 2.56 -9.84 4.14
CA GLU A 618 1.99 -8.69 3.42
C GLU A 618 0.62 -8.27 3.95
N ARG A 619 -0.13 -9.20 4.57
CA ARG A 619 -1.42 -8.90 5.24
C ARG A 619 -1.27 -8.02 6.47
N SER A 620 -0.07 -8.00 7.06
CA SER A 620 0.25 -7.19 8.24
C SER A 620 0.74 -5.78 7.88
N LEU A 621 1.03 -5.51 6.60
CA LEU A 621 1.46 -4.18 6.14
C LEU A 621 0.25 -3.28 5.84
N PRO A 622 0.37 -1.95 6.03
CA PRO A 622 -0.65 -1.00 5.60
C PRO A 622 -1.06 -1.20 4.15
N LYS A 623 -2.36 -1.07 3.86
CA LYS A 623 -2.89 -1.12 2.50
C LYS A 623 -2.35 0.06 1.69
N LEU A 624 -1.93 -0.18 0.44
CA LEU A 624 -1.52 0.91 -0.47
C LEU A 624 -2.70 1.83 -0.77
N SER A 625 -2.45 3.14 -0.74
CA SER A 625 -3.45 4.17 -1.07
C SER A 625 -3.65 4.30 -2.58
N VAL A 626 -4.84 4.75 -2.99
CA VAL A 626 -5.14 5.05 -4.40
C VAL A 626 -4.37 6.28 -4.87
N LEU A 627 -4.06 6.34 -6.17
CA LEU A 627 -3.39 7.48 -6.78
C LEU A 627 -4.40 8.45 -7.40
N ALA A 628 -4.09 9.74 -7.39
CA ALA A 628 -4.91 10.74 -8.09
C ALA A 628 -4.91 10.48 -9.61
N ALA A 629 -6.07 10.65 -10.26
CA ALA A 629 -6.21 10.48 -11.70
C ALA A 629 -5.34 11.51 -12.44
N GLY A 630 -4.32 11.03 -13.16
CA GLY A 630 -3.27 11.86 -13.75
C GLY A 630 -3.54 12.26 -15.20
N GLY A 631 -4.69 11.88 -15.77
CA GLY A 631 -5.00 12.12 -17.18
C GLY A 631 -4.13 11.31 -18.16
N GLY A 632 -3.33 10.36 -17.65
CA GLY A 632 -2.48 9.47 -18.42
C GLY A 632 -3.14 8.11 -18.71
N SER A 633 -2.58 7.33 -19.62
CA SER A 633 -3.12 6.02 -20.02
C SER A 633 -3.02 4.91 -18.96
N GLU A 634 -2.42 5.17 -17.80
CA GLU A 634 -2.23 4.20 -16.70
C GLU A 634 -2.96 4.62 -15.41
N ASP A 635 -4.23 5.04 -15.51
CA ASP A 635 -5.08 5.30 -14.33
C ASP A 635 -5.52 4.00 -13.60
N VAL A 636 -4.77 2.89 -13.75
CA VAL A 636 -5.09 1.57 -13.19
C VAL A 636 -5.06 1.58 -11.66
N PHE A 637 -4.31 2.50 -11.05
CA PHE A 637 -4.14 2.61 -9.60
C PHE A 637 -5.03 3.69 -8.96
N CYS A 638 -5.96 4.26 -9.72
CA CYS A 638 -6.82 5.35 -9.26
C CYS A 638 -8.09 4.89 -8.52
N SER A 639 -8.47 3.61 -8.63
CA SER A 639 -9.60 3.05 -7.91
C SER A 639 -9.19 1.95 -6.93
N ARG A 640 -9.86 1.92 -5.77
CA ARG A 640 -9.57 0.95 -4.70
C ARG A 640 -9.77 -0.48 -5.18
N SER A 641 -10.84 -0.72 -5.92
CA SER A 641 -11.18 -2.01 -6.52
C SER A 641 -10.13 -2.52 -7.51
N SER A 642 -9.59 -1.65 -8.37
CA SER A 642 -8.51 -2.02 -9.30
C SER A 642 -7.21 -2.31 -8.54
N LEU A 643 -6.89 -1.50 -7.54
CA LEU A 643 -5.70 -1.67 -6.71
C LEU A 643 -5.76 -2.98 -5.90
N ASP A 644 -6.90 -3.27 -5.28
CA ASP A 644 -7.11 -4.52 -4.51
C ASP A 644 -7.09 -5.77 -5.40
N ALA A 645 -7.48 -5.65 -6.66
CA ALA A 645 -7.36 -6.74 -7.62
C ALA A 645 -5.93 -6.99 -8.10
N LEU A 646 -5.11 -5.93 -8.24
CA LEU A 646 -3.70 -6.06 -8.62
C LEU A 646 -2.82 -6.56 -7.48
N PHE A 647 -3.17 -6.24 -6.23
CA PHE A 647 -2.46 -6.64 -5.02
C PHE A 647 -3.28 -7.62 -4.18
N ARG A 648 -3.89 -8.62 -4.82
CA ARG A 648 -4.62 -9.67 -4.11
C ARG A 648 -3.68 -10.43 -3.17
N PRO A 649 -4.06 -10.62 -1.89
CA PRO A 649 -3.35 -11.51 -1.01
C PRO A 649 -3.31 -12.91 -1.63
N PHE A 650 -2.15 -13.55 -1.57
CA PHE A 650 -1.99 -14.90 -2.11
C PHE A 650 -2.84 -15.89 -1.27
N ASP A 651 -3.71 -16.68 -1.92
CA ASP A 651 -4.46 -17.75 -1.25
C ASP A 651 -3.53 -18.96 -1.07
N PRO A 652 -3.38 -19.51 0.14
CA PRO A 652 -2.64 -20.74 0.36
C PRO A 652 -3.05 -21.92 -0.53
N LYS A 653 -4.28 -21.95 -1.07
CA LYS A 653 -4.78 -22.97 -2.01
C LYS A 653 -4.10 -22.90 -3.37
N ASP A 654 -3.74 -21.71 -3.84
CA ASP A 654 -3.10 -21.48 -5.14
C ASP A 654 -1.59 -21.82 -5.11
N ASN A 655 -1.03 -22.14 -3.94
CA ASN A 655 0.39 -22.51 -3.78
C ASN A 655 0.79 -23.75 -4.59
N ASN A 656 -0.16 -24.65 -4.81
CA ASN A 656 0.11 -25.93 -5.47
C ASN A 656 -0.36 -25.94 -6.91
N ALA A 657 -0.90 -24.84 -7.45
CA ALA A 657 -1.49 -24.77 -8.77
C ALA A 657 -0.82 -23.65 -9.58
N VAL A 658 -0.37 -23.95 -10.79
CA VAL A 658 0.26 -23.00 -11.71
C VAL A 658 -0.68 -22.75 -12.87
N ASP A 659 -1.10 -21.50 -13.04
CA ASP A 659 -1.98 -21.10 -14.14
C ASP A 659 -1.13 -20.74 -15.36
N VAL A 660 -1.38 -21.47 -16.45
CA VAL A 660 -0.68 -21.32 -17.71
C VAL A 660 -1.64 -20.80 -18.77
N MET A 661 -1.26 -19.70 -19.39
CA MET A 661 -1.93 -19.14 -20.56
C MET A 661 -1.07 -19.36 -21.81
N ILE A 662 -1.71 -19.88 -22.86
CA ILE A 662 -1.12 -20.14 -24.17
C ILE A 662 -1.84 -19.29 -25.21
N VAL A 663 -1.09 -18.54 -26.01
CA VAL A 663 -1.61 -17.72 -27.10
C VAL A 663 -0.95 -18.14 -28.42
N GLY A 664 -1.73 -18.63 -29.37
CA GLY A 664 -1.25 -18.98 -30.70
C GLY A 664 -1.50 -17.88 -31.73
N THR A 665 -0.59 -17.74 -32.69
CA THR A 665 -0.67 -16.75 -33.77
C THR A 665 -0.80 -17.40 -35.14
N LYS A 666 -1.33 -16.62 -36.11
CA LYS A 666 -1.43 -17.01 -37.53
C LYS A 666 -0.06 -17.24 -38.16
N GLU A 667 0.97 -16.59 -37.63
CA GLU A 667 2.37 -16.73 -38.05
C GLU A 667 3.02 -18.03 -37.52
N GLY A 668 2.26 -18.82 -36.75
CA GLY A 668 2.71 -20.07 -36.12
C GLY A 668 3.66 -19.84 -34.96
N GLN A 669 3.48 -18.77 -34.20
CA GLN A 669 4.12 -18.61 -32.89
C GLN A 669 3.15 -19.02 -31.79
N VAL A 670 3.68 -19.63 -30.75
CA VAL A 670 2.95 -19.98 -29.52
C VAL A 670 3.61 -19.23 -28.37
N HIS A 671 2.88 -18.29 -27.79
CA HIS A 671 3.29 -17.51 -26.63
C HIS A 671 2.81 -18.20 -25.36
N LEU A 672 3.69 -18.30 -24.37
CA LEU A 672 3.44 -18.94 -23.09
C LEU A 672 3.64 -17.91 -21.97
N SER A 673 2.65 -17.78 -21.10
CA SER A 673 2.72 -16.96 -19.88
C SER A 673 2.12 -17.68 -18.69
N ILE A 674 2.63 -17.38 -17.50
CA ILE A 674 2.19 -17.94 -16.22
C ILE A 674 1.55 -16.81 -15.38
N TYR A 675 0.41 -17.09 -14.72
CA TYR A 675 -0.39 -16.14 -13.93
C TYR A 675 -0.56 -14.76 -14.60
N ASP A 676 -0.92 -14.77 -15.90
CA ASP A 676 -1.24 -13.60 -16.74
C ASP A 676 -0.16 -12.54 -16.95
N SER A 677 1.01 -12.68 -16.33
CA SER A 677 1.98 -11.59 -16.19
C SER A 677 3.43 -12.04 -16.36
N PHE A 678 3.72 -13.30 -16.03
CA PHE A 678 5.05 -13.86 -16.20
C PHE A 678 5.18 -14.50 -17.58
N VAL A 679 5.73 -13.76 -18.55
CA VAL A 679 5.94 -14.27 -19.91
C VAL A 679 7.15 -15.21 -19.93
N VAL A 680 6.91 -16.50 -20.18
CA VAL A 680 7.97 -17.51 -20.32
C VAL A 680 8.66 -17.36 -21.68
N GLY A 681 7.90 -17.03 -22.72
CA GLY A 681 8.45 -16.72 -24.04
C GLY A 681 7.53 -17.07 -25.21
N SER A 682 8.08 -16.91 -26.41
CA SER A 682 7.42 -17.24 -27.68
C SER A 682 8.17 -18.38 -28.36
N PHE A 683 7.45 -19.37 -28.84
CA PHE A 683 8.00 -20.59 -29.43
C PHE A 683 7.45 -20.80 -30.85
N PRO A 684 8.29 -21.10 -31.84
CA PRO A 684 7.81 -21.44 -33.17
C PRO A 684 7.05 -22.77 -33.13
N SER A 685 5.93 -22.85 -33.86
CA SER A 685 5.18 -24.08 -34.02
C SER A 685 6.02 -25.13 -34.79
N PRO A 686 5.92 -26.42 -34.43
CA PRO A 686 6.66 -27.45 -35.14
C PRO A 686 6.22 -27.49 -36.61
N SER A 687 7.19 -27.37 -37.51
CA SER A 687 6.96 -27.54 -38.96
C SER A 687 6.76 -29.02 -39.29
N ILE A 688 5.51 -29.45 -39.46
CA ILE A 688 5.16 -30.84 -39.76
C ILE A 688 5.02 -30.98 -41.27
N GLY A 689 5.94 -31.71 -41.91
CA GLY A 689 5.84 -32.09 -43.33
C GLY A 689 6.35 -31.09 -44.37
N GLY A 690 7.16 -30.09 -43.99
CA GLY A 690 7.79 -29.16 -44.95
C GLY A 690 6.85 -28.12 -45.59
N VAL A 691 5.58 -28.11 -45.17
CA VAL A 691 4.60 -27.05 -45.47
C VAL A 691 4.65 -26.02 -44.31
N GLY A 692 4.37 -24.75 -44.61
CA GLY A 692 4.60 -23.59 -43.73
C GLY A 692 4.04 -23.68 -42.29
N PRO A 693 4.34 -22.67 -41.45
CA PRO A 693 4.09 -22.72 -40.00
C PRO A 693 2.61 -22.98 -39.67
N SER A 694 2.34 -24.05 -38.92
CA SER A 694 0.98 -24.40 -38.47
C SER A 694 0.51 -23.43 -37.39
N HIS A 695 -0.77 -23.04 -37.40
CA HIS A 695 -1.35 -22.17 -36.38
C HIS A 695 -2.19 -22.97 -35.38
N LEU A 696 -2.23 -22.51 -34.13
CA LEU A 696 -2.99 -23.14 -33.06
C LEU A 696 -4.49 -22.87 -33.24
N VAL A 697 -5.30 -23.90 -33.14
CA VAL A 697 -6.77 -23.82 -33.22
C VAL A 697 -7.41 -24.06 -31.86
N LEU A 698 -6.92 -25.04 -31.11
CA LEU A 698 -7.49 -25.41 -29.81
C LEU A 698 -6.40 -25.85 -28.84
N HIS A 699 -6.60 -25.53 -27.57
CA HIS A 699 -5.76 -25.94 -26.44
C HIS A 699 -6.63 -26.64 -25.39
N SER A 700 -6.08 -27.68 -24.77
CA SER A 700 -6.65 -28.32 -23.59
C SER A 700 -5.54 -28.85 -22.69
N SER A 701 -5.76 -28.84 -21.38
CA SER A 701 -4.84 -29.36 -20.36
C SER A 701 -5.62 -29.99 -19.22
N HIS A 702 -4.96 -30.90 -18.49
CA HIS A 702 -5.52 -31.56 -17.31
C HIS A 702 -4.75 -31.12 -16.06
N GLU A 703 -5.45 -30.89 -14.95
CA GLU A 703 -4.86 -30.32 -13.73
C GLU A 703 -3.70 -31.15 -13.15
N GLN A 704 -3.79 -32.48 -13.26
CA GLN A 704 -2.79 -33.40 -12.72
C GLN A 704 -1.63 -33.74 -13.70
N CYS A 705 -1.61 -33.15 -14.90
CA CYS A 705 -0.61 -33.47 -15.93
C CYS A 705 0.14 -32.22 -16.38
N SER A 706 1.47 -32.30 -16.53
CA SER A 706 2.30 -31.21 -17.08
C SER A 706 2.20 -31.07 -18.61
N THR A 707 1.49 -31.99 -19.28
CA THR A 707 1.37 -32.01 -20.74
C THR A 707 0.11 -31.27 -21.19
N HIS A 708 0.30 -30.23 -21.99
CA HIS A 708 -0.74 -29.46 -22.66
C HIS A 708 -0.94 -30.03 -24.06
N THR A 709 -2.18 -30.19 -24.47
CA THR A 709 -2.54 -30.72 -25.79
C THR A 709 -2.89 -29.57 -26.73
N LEU A 710 -2.24 -29.54 -27.89
CA LEU A 710 -2.39 -28.49 -28.88
C LEU A 710 -2.92 -29.09 -30.18
N LEU A 711 -4.02 -28.54 -30.69
CA LEU A 711 -4.55 -28.86 -31.99
C LEU A 711 -4.10 -27.79 -32.99
N MET A 712 -3.27 -28.16 -33.95
CA MET A 712 -2.68 -27.24 -34.92
C MET A 712 -3.20 -27.50 -36.33
N LYS A 713 -3.37 -26.45 -37.13
CA LYS A 713 -3.79 -26.53 -38.53
C LYS A 713 -2.72 -25.95 -39.45
N SER A 714 -2.40 -26.67 -40.52
CA SER A 714 -1.42 -26.20 -41.52
C SER A 714 -2.06 -25.20 -42.49
N PRO A 715 -1.33 -24.16 -42.93
CA PRO A 715 -1.83 -23.22 -43.92
C PRO A 715 -1.96 -23.90 -45.29
N GLY A 716 -3.20 -24.17 -45.71
CA GLY A 716 -3.52 -24.68 -47.05
C GLY A 716 -3.96 -26.14 -47.14
N SER A 717 -3.94 -26.90 -46.03
CA SER A 717 -4.59 -28.21 -45.94
C SER A 717 -5.62 -28.24 -44.81
N ASP A 718 -6.67 -29.05 -44.95
CA ASP A 718 -7.66 -29.26 -43.88
C ASP A 718 -7.20 -30.33 -42.85
N SER A 719 -5.91 -30.67 -42.88
CA SER A 719 -5.31 -31.64 -41.98
C SER A 719 -5.04 -31.01 -40.62
N LEU A 720 -5.58 -31.62 -39.57
CA LEU A 720 -5.35 -31.25 -38.18
C LEU A 720 -4.22 -32.11 -37.61
N TYR A 721 -3.34 -31.48 -36.84
CA TYR A 721 -2.23 -32.12 -36.16
C TYR A 721 -2.42 -32.03 -34.65
N PHE A 722 -2.23 -33.16 -33.99
CA PHE A 722 -2.23 -33.24 -32.54
C PHE A 722 -0.80 -33.17 -32.03
N VAL A 723 -0.48 -32.12 -31.26
CA VAL A 723 0.86 -31.85 -30.74
C VAL A 723 0.79 -31.80 -29.21
N PRO A 724 1.31 -32.81 -28.50
CA PRO A 724 1.50 -32.72 -27.06
C PRO A 724 2.70 -31.80 -26.75
N MET A 725 2.49 -30.83 -25.88
CA MET A 725 3.50 -29.90 -25.34
C MET A 725 3.74 -30.23 -23.87
N ASP A 726 4.90 -30.77 -23.54
CA ASP A 726 5.23 -31.13 -22.15
C ASP A 726 5.95 -29.97 -21.44
N LEU A 727 5.26 -29.32 -20.51
CA LEU A 727 5.79 -28.22 -19.72
C LEU A 727 6.56 -28.78 -18.52
N ARG A 728 7.76 -29.32 -18.79
CA ARG A 728 8.53 -30.02 -17.76
C ARG A 728 8.86 -29.16 -16.57
N PHE A 729 8.94 -27.83 -16.70
CA PHE A 729 9.11 -26.96 -15.55
C PHE A 729 8.00 -27.16 -14.50
N ILE A 730 6.75 -27.46 -14.87
CA ILE A 730 5.68 -27.74 -13.90
C ILE A 730 6.00 -29.00 -13.07
N SER A 731 6.64 -30.00 -13.68
CA SER A 731 7.00 -31.29 -13.05
C SER A 731 8.41 -31.35 -12.43
N ALA A 732 9.31 -30.48 -12.89
CA ALA A 732 10.75 -30.54 -12.64
C ALA A 732 11.27 -29.31 -11.88
N SER A 733 10.59 -28.16 -11.96
CA SER A 733 10.97 -26.98 -11.19
C SER A 733 10.70 -27.16 -9.70
N SER A 734 11.40 -26.35 -8.90
CA SER A 734 11.31 -26.33 -7.44
C SER A 734 9.86 -26.14 -6.95
N ASP A 735 9.56 -26.64 -5.75
CA ASP A 735 8.28 -26.46 -5.02
C ASP A 735 7.86 -24.98 -4.79
N TYR A 736 8.64 -24.03 -5.32
CA TYR A 736 8.49 -22.59 -5.19
C TYR A 736 8.13 -21.88 -6.50
N LEU A 737 7.87 -22.56 -7.62
CA LEU A 737 7.55 -21.90 -8.90
C LEU A 737 6.29 -21.02 -8.82
N SER A 738 5.23 -21.52 -8.19
CA SER A 738 3.99 -20.77 -7.95
C SER A 738 4.25 -19.49 -7.15
N LEU A 739 5.01 -19.63 -6.06
CA LEU A 739 5.44 -18.53 -5.21
C LEU A 739 6.33 -17.54 -5.98
N LEU A 740 7.27 -18.03 -6.78
CA LEU A 740 8.19 -17.18 -7.56
C LEU A 740 7.43 -16.37 -8.61
N ALA A 741 6.52 -16.99 -9.35
CA ALA A 741 5.77 -16.33 -10.39
C ALA A 741 4.79 -15.29 -9.79
N SER A 742 4.00 -15.67 -8.79
CA SER A 742 3.10 -14.76 -8.07
C SER A 742 3.83 -13.54 -7.48
N ARG A 743 4.94 -13.77 -6.77
CA ARG A 743 5.72 -12.67 -6.17
C ARG A 743 6.46 -11.84 -7.22
N SER A 744 6.83 -12.42 -8.37
CA SER A 744 7.38 -11.67 -9.51
C SER A 744 6.34 -10.75 -10.13
N THR A 745 5.10 -11.22 -10.29
CA THR A 745 3.95 -10.42 -10.74
C THR A 745 3.68 -9.26 -9.79
N ASN A 746 3.62 -9.54 -8.48
CA ASN A 746 3.40 -8.52 -7.46
C ASN A 746 4.53 -7.48 -7.48
N LEU A 747 5.80 -7.92 -7.59
CA LEU A 747 6.94 -7.00 -7.75
C LEU A 747 6.80 -6.14 -9.01
N GLN A 748 6.38 -6.70 -10.15
CA GLN A 748 6.15 -5.93 -11.38
C GLN A 748 5.02 -4.89 -11.22
N ASN A 749 3.94 -5.23 -10.51
CA ASN A 749 2.86 -4.31 -10.20
C ASN A 749 3.32 -3.18 -9.26
N LEU A 750 4.13 -3.49 -8.24
CA LEU A 750 4.74 -2.49 -7.37
C LEU A 750 5.67 -1.55 -8.12
N LEU A 751 6.46 -2.05 -9.07
CA LEU A 751 7.35 -1.21 -9.90
C LEU A 751 6.56 -0.23 -10.77
N ARG A 752 5.42 -0.67 -11.35
CA ARG A 752 4.50 0.22 -12.08
C ARG A 752 3.93 1.30 -11.16
N TYR A 753 3.46 0.90 -9.98
CA TYR A 753 2.94 1.83 -8.98
C TYR A 753 3.99 2.86 -8.55
N ILE A 754 5.22 2.44 -8.23
CA ILE A 754 6.34 3.31 -7.86
C ILE A 754 6.66 4.31 -8.98
N HIS A 755 6.64 3.87 -10.24
CA HIS A 755 6.89 4.76 -11.38
C HIS A 755 5.80 5.83 -11.53
N GLN A 756 4.53 5.47 -11.33
CA GLN A 756 3.45 6.45 -11.36
C GLN A 756 3.52 7.42 -10.19
N VAL A 757 3.81 6.95 -8.97
CA VAL A 757 4.04 7.81 -7.81
C VAL A 757 5.19 8.79 -8.07
N GLN A 758 6.30 8.31 -8.64
CA GLN A 758 7.44 9.16 -9.01
C GLN A 758 7.05 10.25 -10.02
N THR A 759 6.20 9.92 -11.01
CA THR A 759 5.71 10.90 -11.99
C THR A 759 4.81 11.95 -11.36
N LEU A 760 3.90 11.53 -10.47
CA LEU A 760 3.03 12.44 -9.71
C LEU A 760 3.82 13.34 -8.76
N MET A 761 4.83 12.80 -8.06
CA MET A 761 5.71 13.59 -7.18
C MET A 761 6.40 14.73 -7.92
N VAL A 762 6.92 14.46 -9.13
CA VAL A 762 7.56 15.50 -9.96
C VAL A 762 6.52 16.52 -10.44
N SER A 763 5.33 16.08 -10.84
CA SER A 763 4.24 16.96 -11.26
C SER A 763 3.79 17.91 -10.14
N GLU A 764 3.53 17.38 -8.94
CA GLU A 764 3.11 18.17 -7.78
C GLU A 764 4.24 19.12 -7.32
N TRP A 765 5.49 18.69 -7.36
CA TRP A 765 6.61 19.59 -7.06
C TRP A 765 6.74 20.73 -8.09
N LYS A 766 6.58 20.45 -9.39
CA LYS A 766 6.61 21.51 -10.41
C LYS A 766 5.46 22.51 -10.22
N SER A 767 4.28 22.04 -9.82
CA SER A 767 3.12 22.92 -9.59
C SER A 767 3.35 23.88 -8.41
N THR A 768 4.12 23.50 -7.37
CA THR A 768 4.49 24.42 -6.28
C THR A 768 5.46 25.51 -6.72
N GLN A 769 6.25 25.28 -7.78
CA GLN A 769 7.27 26.23 -8.25
C GLN A 769 6.78 27.14 -9.37
N GLU A 770 5.90 26.68 -10.27
CA GLU A 770 5.51 27.44 -11.46
C GLU A 770 4.86 28.78 -11.16
N LEU A 771 3.87 28.82 -10.26
CA LEU A 771 3.13 30.04 -9.95
C LEU A 771 3.98 31.05 -9.15
N PRO A 772 4.66 30.65 -8.05
CA PRO A 772 5.59 31.53 -7.34
C PRO A 772 6.75 32.02 -8.23
N GLY A 773 7.30 31.14 -9.06
CA GLY A 773 8.36 31.48 -10.00
C GLY A 773 7.98 32.59 -10.97
N ARG A 774 6.72 32.64 -11.43
CA ARG A 774 6.21 33.74 -12.28
C ARG A 774 6.18 35.07 -11.52
N PHE A 775 5.70 35.08 -10.27
CA PHE A 775 5.69 36.29 -9.44
C PHE A 775 7.11 36.80 -9.16
N LEU A 776 8.03 35.89 -8.80
CA LEU A 776 9.42 36.23 -8.50
C LEU A 776 10.20 36.70 -9.74
N ARG A 777 9.92 36.13 -10.92
CA ARG A 777 10.55 36.56 -12.17
C ARG A 777 10.17 37.99 -12.53
N ASN A 778 8.89 38.33 -12.44
CA ASN A 778 8.38 39.67 -12.74
C ASN A 778 9.12 40.74 -11.91
N ILE A 779 9.15 40.58 -10.58
CA ILE A 779 9.82 41.57 -9.71
C ILE A 779 11.34 41.59 -9.85
N ASN A 780 11.99 40.45 -10.13
CA ASN A 780 13.43 40.43 -10.36
C ASN A 780 13.82 41.14 -11.65
N GLU A 781 12.99 41.08 -12.70
CA GLU A 781 13.19 41.86 -13.93
C GLU A 781 13.11 43.37 -13.62
N THR A 782 12.09 43.82 -12.89
CA THR A 782 11.94 45.22 -12.45
C THR A 782 13.10 45.69 -11.57
N LEU A 783 13.54 44.90 -10.59
CA LEU A 783 14.66 45.24 -9.72
C LEU A 783 16.00 45.31 -10.47
N GLY A 784 16.16 44.51 -11.53
CA GLY A 784 17.34 44.54 -12.39
C GLY A 784 17.49 45.84 -13.19
N GLU A 785 16.37 46.45 -13.61
CA GLU A 785 16.35 47.70 -14.36
C GLU A 785 16.71 48.93 -13.52
N PHE A 786 16.36 48.92 -12.23
CA PHE A 786 16.50 50.09 -11.35
C PHE A 786 17.90 50.29 -10.73
N ASN A 787 18.83 49.32 -10.79
CA ASN A 787 20.14 49.43 -10.09
C ASN A 787 21.28 48.53 -10.62
N ASN A 788 21.57 48.54 -11.93
CA ASN A 788 22.80 47.93 -12.49
C ASN A 788 23.02 46.43 -12.14
N GLY A 789 21.96 45.67 -11.86
CA GLY A 789 21.98 44.21 -11.73
C GLY A 789 22.34 43.61 -10.35
N ASP A 790 22.61 44.40 -9.31
CA ASP A 790 23.19 43.88 -8.05
C ASP A 790 22.18 43.44 -6.97
N ARG A 791 20.86 43.59 -7.18
CA ARG A 791 19.84 43.31 -6.14
C ARG A 791 18.77 42.33 -6.59
N ASN A 792 18.68 41.19 -5.90
CA ASN A 792 17.63 40.17 -6.07
C ASN A 792 16.51 40.39 -5.03
N ILE A 793 15.27 40.00 -5.35
CA ILE A 793 14.12 40.02 -4.42
C ILE A 793 14.42 39.40 -3.06
N VAL A 794 15.22 38.33 -2.99
CA VAL A 794 15.66 37.71 -1.73
C VAL A 794 16.38 38.73 -0.84
N GLN A 795 17.33 39.48 -1.39
CA GLN A 795 18.07 40.50 -0.65
C GLN A 795 17.17 41.68 -0.24
N ALA A 796 16.21 42.04 -1.10
CA ALA A 796 15.28 43.13 -0.86
C ALA A 796 14.30 42.81 0.28
N LEU A 797 13.74 41.60 0.31
CA LEU A 797 12.88 41.12 1.40
C LEU A 797 13.68 40.88 2.67
N TYR A 798 14.91 40.36 2.58
CA TYR A 798 15.80 40.22 3.73
C TYR A 798 16.09 41.57 4.40
N HIS A 799 16.33 42.62 3.61
CA HIS A 799 16.48 44.00 4.11
C HIS A 799 15.20 44.50 4.78
N SER A 800 14.02 44.21 4.20
CA SER A 800 12.72 44.57 4.79
C SER A 800 12.52 43.91 6.15
N VAL A 801 12.77 42.60 6.28
CA VAL A 801 12.68 41.89 7.57
C VAL A 801 13.66 42.47 8.60
N ALA A 802 14.89 42.78 8.20
CA ALA A 802 15.93 43.21 9.13
C ALA A 802 15.82 44.69 9.57
N THR A 803 15.24 45.55 8.73
CA THR A 803 15.24 47.01 8.96
C THR A 803 13.85 47.64 9.04
N GLY A 804 12.80 46.89 8.69
CA GLY A 804 11.43 47.39 8.55
C GLY A 804 11.22 48.32 7.34
N HIS A 805 12.28 48.60 6.58
CA HIS A 805 12.24 49.46 5.39
C HIS A 805 12.07 48.62 4.12
N THR A 806 11.00 48.87 3.39
CA THR A 806 10.71 48.20 2.10
C THR A 806 11.02 49.14 0.93
N PHE A 807 11.81 48.66 -0.03
CA PHE A 807 12.17 49.47 -1.21
C PHE A 807 10.93 49.86 -2.03
N PRO A 808 10.91 51.05 -2.67
CA PRO A 808 9.73 51.53 -3.41
C PRO A 808 9.21 50.54 -4.45
N ALA A 809 10.09 49.95 -5.27
CA ALA A 809 9.70 48.96 -6.27
C ALA A 809 9.11 47.67 -5.66
N VAL A 810 9.61 47.25 -4.49
CA VAL A 810 9.06 46.08 -3.78
C VAL A 810 7.74 46.43 -3.10
N LYS A 811 7.57 47.67 -2.62
CA LYS A 811 6.31 48.16 -2.06
C LYS A 811 5.21 48.17 -3.12
N GLU A 812 5.48 48.73 -4.29
CA GLU A 812 4.55 48.74 -5.43
C GLU A 812 4.18 47.30 -5.82
N TRP A 813 5.17 46.41 -5.93
CA TRP A 813 4.90 44.99 -6.20
C TRP A 813 4.04 44.31 -5.12
N LEU A 814 4.32 44.52 -3.83
CA LEU A 814 3.57 43.91 -2.74
C LEU A 814 2.11 44.38 -2.68
N VAL A 815 1.87 45.68 -2.87
CA VAL A 815 0.56 46.30 -2.70
C VAL A 815 -0.28 46.22 -3.98
N ASP A 816 0.32 46.52 -5.14
CA ASP A 816 -0.40 46.73 -6.39
C ASP A 816 -0.40 45.50 -7.31
N GLU A 817 0.70 44.74 -7.38
CA GLU A 817 0.81 43.58 -8.27
C GLU A 817 0.45 42.25 -7.61
N LEU A 818 1.12 41.91 -6.49
CA LEU A 818 0.86 40.71 -5.74
C LEU A 818 -0.47 40.85 -5.00
N ALA A 819 -0.58 41.89 -4.17
CA ALA A 819 -1.73 42.16 -3.32
C ALA A 819 -2.17 40.95 -2.46
N GLU A 820 -3.24 41.12 -1.67
CA GLU A 820 -3.78 40.04 -0.86
C GLU A 820 -4.30 38.86 -1.72
N ARG A 821 -4.82 39.16 -2.91
CA ARG A 821 -5.39 38.16 -3.83
C ARG A 821 -4.32 37.29 -4.48
N GLY A 822 -3.19 37.85 -4.89
CA GLY A 822 -2.07 37.09 -5.44
C GLY A 822 -1.39 36.24 -4.37
N LEU A 823 -1.22 36.79 -3.15
CA LEU A 823 -0.70 36.03 -2.02
C LEU A 823 -1.58 34.83 -1.67
N LYS A 824 -2.91 34.98 -1.62
CA LYS A 824 -3.85 33.86 -1.41
C LYS A 824 -3.71 32.74 -2.46
N ARG A 825 -3.46 33.10 -3.73
CA ARG A 825 -3.23 32.12 -4.81
C ARG A 825 -1.88 31.42 -4.68
N TRP A 826 -0.83 32.16 -4.32
CA TRP A 826 0.49 31.63 -4.03
C TRP A 826 0.40 30.61 -2.88
N GLU A 827 -0.17 31.02 -1.75
CA GLU A 827 -0.34 30.17 -0.57
C GLU A 827 -1.08 28.88 -0.89
N LYS A 828 -2.23 28.99 -1.58
CA LYS A 828 -2.99 27.81 -2.01
C LYS A 828 -2.17 26.86 -2.87
N ALA A 829 -1.42 27.38 -3.86
CA ALA A 829 -0.61 26.54 -4.75
C ALA A 829 0.51 25.80 -4.01
N VAL A 830 1.27 26.50 -3.16
CA VAL A 830 2.40 25.91 -2.42
C VAL A 830 1.92 24.94 -1.36
N VAL A 831 0.94 25.32 -0.52
CA VAL A 831 0.44 24.46 0.56
C VAL A 831 -0.22 23.21 -0.02
N THR A 832 -1.08 23.34 -1.03
CA THR A 832 -1.76 22.18 -1.62
C THR A 832 -0.74 21.23 -2.28
N GLY A 833 0.21 21.76 -3.05
CA GLY A 833 1.22 20.91 -3.71
C GLY A 833 2.19 20.23 -2.74
N LEU A 834 2.65 20.92 -1.69
CA LEU A 834 3.51 20.32 -0.67
C LEU A 834 2.77 19.30 0.21
N GLU A 835 1.50 19.55 0.56
CA GLU A 835 0.67 18.56 1.27
C GLU A 835 0.42 17.31 0.41
N ASN A 836 0.13 17.48 -0.88
CA ASN A 836 0.00 16.36 -1.81
C ASN A 836 1.32 15.58 -1.94
N LEU A 837 2.46 16.28 -2.04
CA LEU A 837 3.78 15.66 -2.10
C LEU A 837 4.09 14.87 -0.83
N LYS A 838 3.74 15.41 0.36
CA LYS A 838 3.84 14.70 1.64
C LYS A 838 3.04 13.40 1.64
N ARG A 839 1.78 13.44 1.19
CA ARG A 839 0.92 12.24 1.09
C ARG A 839 1.50 11.23 0.11
N LEU A 840 1.91 11.66 -1.08
CA LEU A 840 2.54 10.79 -2.10
C LEU A 840 3.77 10.05 -1.57
N VAL A 841 4.60 10.71 -0.75
CA VAL A 841 5.79 10.08 -0.17
C VAL A 841 5.41 9.12 0.96
N HIS A 842 4.62 9.59 1.93
CA HIS A 842 4.33 8.85 3.17
C HIS A 842 3.31 7.72 2.99
N GLU A 843 2.26 7.94 2.19
CA GLU A 843 1.15 7.00 2.04
C GLU A 843 1.31 6.08 0.80
N ASN A 844 2.11 6.49 -0.19
CA ASN A 844 2.27 5.75 -1.44
C ASN A 844 3.70 5.23 -1.65
N MET A 845 4.72 6.10 -1.72
CA MET A 845 6.09 5.70 -2.08
C MET A 845 6.73 4.79 -1.02
N LEU A 846 6.79 5.22 0.25
CA LEU A 846 7.46 4.44 1.30
C LEU A 846 6.81 3.06 1.53
N PRO A 847 5.47 2.94 1.66
CA PRO A 847 4.83 1.64 1.80
C PRO A 847 5.04 0.72 0.59
N ALA A 848 5.14 1.27 -0.62
CA ALA A 848 5.45 0.48 -1.82
C ALA A 848 6.89 -0.06 -1.80
N LEU A 849 7.87 0.73 -1.32
CA LEU A 849 9.27 0.31 -1.18
C LEU A 849 9.44 -0.73 -0.05
N GLU A 850 8.70 -0.62 1.05
CA GLU A 850 8.67 -1.62 2.12
C GLU A 850 8.15 -2.97 1.59
N ARG A 851 7.05 -2.96 0.82
CA ARG A 851 6.51 -4.15 0.15
C ARG A 851 7.50 -4.75 -0.84
N CYS A 852 8.20 -3.93 -1.63
CA CYS A 852 9.28 -4.39 -2.51
C CYS A 852 10.38 -5.10 -1.72
N SER A 853 10.78 -4.53 -0.57
CA SER A 853 11.80 -5.10 0.31
C SER A 853 11.39 -6.47 0.86
N VAL A 854 10.13 -6.64 1.25
CA VAL A 854 9.59 -7.93 1.69
C VAL A 854 9.65 -8.97 0.58
N ILE A 855 9.22 -8.64 -0.64
CA ILE A 855 9.27 -9.58 -1.77
C ILE A 855 10.72 -9.95 -2.11
N LEU A 856 11.62 -8.97 -2.18
CA LEU A 856 13.03 -9.20 -2.49
C LEU A 856 13.75 -9.99 -1.38
N SER A 857 13.35 -9.82 -0.11
CA SER A 857 13.85 -10.65 0.99
C SER A 857 13.49 -12.13 0.80
N ARG A 858 12.29 -12.42 0.27
CA ARG A 858 11.88 -13.79 -0.09
C ARG A 858 12.69 -14.32 -1.26
N PHE A 859 12.91 -13.52 -2.30
CA PHE A 859 13.78 -13.92 -3.42
C PHE A 859 15.21 -14.21 -2.95
N SER A 860 15.73 -13.43 -2.00
CA SER A 860 17.03 -13.69 -1.36
C SER A 860 17.01 -15.01 -0.59
N GLY A 861 15.92 -15.31 0.12
CA GLY A 861 15.70 -16.59 0.80
C GLY A 861 15.71 -17.78 -0.17
N ILE A 862 14.95 -17.69 -1.26
CA ILE A 862 14.88 -18.72 -2.31
C ILE A 862 16.27 -18.92 -2.93
N ALA A 863 16.98 -17.85 -3.30
CA ALA A 863 18.32 -17.93 -3.88
C ALA A 863 19.36 -18.57 -2.93
N LYS A 864 19.19 -18.45 -1.60
CA LYS A 864 20.09 -19.04 -0.61
C LYS A 864 19.76 -20.49 -0.26
N PHE A 865 18.48 -20.87 -0.33
CA PHE A 865 18.01 -22.18 0.11
C PHE A 865 18.11 -23.25 -0.99
N GLN A 866 18.18 -22.85 -2.26
CA GLN A 866 18.26 -23.81 -3.36
C GLN A 866 19.65 -24.47 -3.49
N GLY A 867 19.64 -25.77 -3.82
CA GLY A 867 20.84 -26.57 -4.00
C GLY A 867 21.58 -26.28 -5.32
N PRO A 868 22.84 -26.74 -5.46
CA PRO A 868 23.71 -26.41 -6.61
C PRO A 868 23.23 -26.90 -8.00
N ASN A 869 22.12 -27.63 -8.08
CA ASN A 869 21.55 -28.18 -9.32
C ASN A 869 20.27 -27.46 -9.80
N ASP A 870 19.78 -26.47 -9.06
CA ASP A 870 18.47 -25.85 -9.32
C ASP A 870 18.66 -24.45 -9.93
N THR A 871 18.05 -24.21 -11.10
CA THR A 871 18.31 -23.02 -11.92
C THR A 871 17.13 -22.06 -11.87
N VAL A 872 16.99 -21.28 -10.79
CA VAL A 872 15.95 -20.21 -10.72
C VAL A 872 16.24 -19.02 -11.64
N GLY A 873 17.45 -18.97 -12.20
CA GLY A 873 17.85 -17.92 -13.14
C GLY A 873 18.46 -16.67 -12.51
N PHE A 874 18.48 -16.49 -11.18
CA PHE A 874 19.09 -15.32 -10.53
C PHE A 874 20.01 -15.68 -9.36
N SER A 875 20.92 -14.76 -9.01
CA SER A 875 21.90 -14.91 -7.93
C SER A 875 21.56 -14.06 -6.70
N SER A 876 22.04 -14.50 -5.53
CA SER A 876 21.90 -13.72 -4.28
C SER A 876 22.57 -12.34 -4.39
N GLN A 877 23.64 -12.20 -5.18
CA GLN A 877 24.31 -10.92 -5.43
C GLN A 877 23.42 -9.95 -6.21
N GLN A 878 22.71 -10.42 -7.24
CA GLN A 878 21.78 -9.56 -8.00
C GLN A 878 20.63 -9.07 -7.13
N ILE A 879 20.05 -9.93 -6.29
CA ILE A 879 19.00 -9.54 -5.35
C ILE A 879 19.53 -8.52 -4.34
N SER A 880 20.77 -8.68 -3.86
CA SER A 880 21.40 -7.71 -2.95
C SER A 880 21.56 -6.34 -3.58
N LEU A 881 21.88 -6.25 -4.87
CA LEU A 881 22.00 -4.97 -5.59
C LEU A 881 20.64 -4.27 -5.79
N ILE A 882 19.58 -5.04 -5.99
CA ILE A 882 18.22 -4.48 -6.06
C ILE A 882 17.78 -3.98 -4.68
N MET A 883 17.99 -4.78 -3.63
CA MET A 883 17.72 -4.38 -2.25
C MET A 883 18.45 -3.09 -1.86
N ASP A 884 19.70 -2.95 -2.28
CA ASP A 884 20.50 -1.74 -2.06
C ASP A 884 19.91 -0.51 -2.79
N THR A 885 19.39 -0.69 -4.01
CA THR A 885 18.69 0.37 -4.76
C THR A 885 17.36 0.76 -4.10
N VAL A 886 16.60 -0.21 -3.58
CA VAL A 886 15.37 0.04 -2.81
C VAL A 886 15.70 0.80 -1.52
N ALA A 887 16.79 0.45 -0.83
CA ALA A 887 17.27 1.18 0.34
C ALA A 887 17.68 2.63 0.01
N CYS A 888 18.31 2.86 -1.15
CA CYS A 888 18.62 4.20 -1.65
C CYS A 888 17.35 5.03 -1.86
N LEU A 889 16.34 4.46 -2.52
CA LEU A 889 15.04 5.11 -2.74
C LEU A 889 14.32 5.39 -1.42
N HIS A 890 14.41 4.47 -0.46
CA HIS A 890 13.82 4.66 0.87
C HIS A 890 14.51 5.82 1.61
N LEU A 891 15.84 5.88 1.60
CA LEU A 891 16.61 6.97 2.22
C LEU A 891 16.22 8.33 1.61
N ILE A 892 16.15 8.41 0.28
CA ILE A 892 15.75 9.63 -0.42
C ILE A 892 14.30 9.98 -0.14
N GLY A 893 13.38 9.00 -0.14
CA GLY A 893 11.98 9.22 0.22
C GLY A 893 11.83 9.80 1.62
N SER A 894 12.55 9.26 2.61
CA SER A 894 12.55 9.81 3.97
C SER A 894 13.15 11.23 4.04
N LYS A 895 14.22 11.51 3.29
CA LYS A 895 14.82 12.86 3.22
C LYS A 895 13.88 13.87 2.58
N ILE A 896 13.21 13.51 1.48
CA ILE A 896 12.18 14.33 0.84
C ILE A 896 11.06 14.62 1.83
N LEU A 897 10.58 13.61 2.57
CA LEU A 897 9.50 13.81 3.54
C LEU A 897 9.86 14.83 4.63
N ILE A 898 11.08 14.74 5.17
CA ILE A 898 11.60 15.70 6.15
C ILE A 898 11.64 17.10 5.54
N GLN A 899 12.21 17.24 4.34
CA GLN A 899 12.32 18.54 3.67
C GLN A 899 10.96 19.16 3.34
N VAL A 900 9.97 18.37 2.92
CA VAL A 900 8.61 18.86 2.65
C VAL A 900 7.96 19.39 3.93
N VAL A 901 8.12 18.68 5.05
CA VAL A 901 7.57 19.11 6.35
C VAL A 901 8.26 20.38 6.84
N ASP A 902 9.59 20.46 6.72
CA ASP A 902 10.36 21.65 7.06
C ASP A 902 9.97 22.85 6.17
N GLU A 903 9.83 22.64 4.86
CA GLU A 903 9.45 23.69 3.91
C GLU A 903 8.02 24.19 4.18
N LEU A 904 7.08 23.32 4.57
CA LEU A 904 5.72 23.72 4.97
C LEU A 904 5.72 24.63 6.22
N ASP A 905 6.51 24.29 7.25
CA ASP A 905 6.62 25.12 8.46
C ASP A 905 7.26 26.49 8.17
N LEU A 906 8.35 26.49 7.39
CA LEU A 906 9.03 27.72 6.97
C LEU A 906 8.14 28.60 6.08
N PHE A 907 7.41 28.00 5.13
CA PHE A 907 6.50 28.72 4.25
C PHE A 907 5.31 29.30 5.01
N SER A 908 4.77 28.61 6.01
CA SER A 908 3.68 29.12 6.85
C SER A 908 4.09 30.38 7.60
N ALA A 909 5.29 30.39 8.19
CA ALA A 909 5.85 31.58 8.85
C ALA A 909 6.08 32.73 7.85
N PHE A 910 6.65 32.42 6.67
CA PHE A 910 6.86 33.39 5.59
C PHE A 910 5.55 33.99 5.05
N SER A 911 4.55 33.16 4.77
CA SER A 911 3.23 33.58 4.26
C SER A 911 2.53 34.51 5.26
N SER A 912 2.60 34.17 6.55
CA SER A 912 2.03 34.99 7.63
C SER A 912 2.71 36.34 7.73
N TRP A 913 4.04 36.37 7.66
CA TRP A 913 4.82 37.61 7.63
C TRP A 913 4.53 38.46 6.39
N LEU A 914 4.51 37.86 5.21
CA LEU A 914 4.29 38.57 3.96
C LEU A 914 2.89 39.19 3.91
N ARG A 915 1.89 38.49 4.45
CA ARG A 915 0.52 39.02 4.63
C ARG A 915 0.50 40.24 5.54
N PHE A 916 1.16 40.15 6.70
CA PHE A 916 1.29 41.28 7.62
C PHE A 916 1.97 42.48 6.96
N GLU A 917 3.05 42.24 6.19
CA GLU A 917 3.77 43.31 5.50
C GLU A 917 2.93 43.97 4.40
N ILE A 918 2.12 43.21 3.65
CA ILE A 918 1.17 43.77 2.67
C ILE A 918 0.13 44.66 3.38
N ASP A 919 -0.47 44.18 4.47
CA ASP A 919 -1.47 44.93 5.24
C ASP A 919 -0.89 46.22 5.84
N ARG A 920 0.34 46.14 6.36
CA ARG A 920 1.10 47.27 6.93
C ARG A 920 1.42 48.33 5.88
N LEU A 921 1.88 47.92 4.69
CA LEU A 921 2.26 48.82 3.61
C LEU A 921 1.07 49.43 2.86
N ALA A 922 -0.07 48.74 2.85
CA ALA A 922 -1.34 49.20 2.29
C ALA A 922 -2.10 50.16 3.23
N SER A 923 -1.81 50.10 4.54
CA SER A 923 -2.38 51.03 5.52
C SER A 923 -1.69 52.40 5.45
N ASP A 924 -2.46 53.48 5.42
CA ASP A 924 -1.93 54.85 5.32
C ASP A 924 -1.11 55.22 6.57
N ALA A 925 0.05 55.87 6.37
CA ALA A 925 0.99 56.28 7.43
C ALA A 925 0.43 57.27 8.48
N SER A 926 -0.83 57.67 8.38
CA SER A 926 -1.51 58.62 9.27
C SER A 926 -2.25 57.96 10.45
N THR A 927 -2.40 56.64 10.47
CA THR A 927 -3.01 55.92 11.61
C THR A 927 -1.93 55.39 12.55
N THR A 928 -1.98 55.80 13.82
CA THR A 928 -1.17 55.18 14.89
C THR A 928 -1.36 53.66 14.86
N PRO A 929 -0.28 52.85 15.00
CA PRO A 929 -0.38 51.40 15.00
C PRO A 929 -1.37 50.99 16.10
N LYS A 930 -2.39 50.23 15.71
CA LYS A 930 -3.34 49.68 16.68
C LYS A 930 -2.59 48.65 17.52
N ASP A 931 -2.91 48.55 18.82
CA ASP A 931 -2.28 47.53 19.70
C ASP A 931 -2.38 46.12 19.08
N ASP A 932 -3.46 45.84 18.35
CA ASP A 932 -3.68 44.60 17.58
C ASP A 932 -2.60 44.30 16.51
N GLU A 933 -2.00 45.32 15.89
CA GLU A 933 -0.95 45.15 14.87
C GLU A 933 0.40 44.82 15.50
N LEU A 934 0.69 45.42 16.66
CA LEU A 934 1.90 45.14 17.45
C LEU A 934 1.87 43.73 18.06
N GLU A 935 0.69 43.28 18.50
CA GLU A 935 0.52 41.90 18.98
C GLU A 935 0.69 40.88 17.85
N LYS A 936 0.15 41.16 16.65
CA LYS A 936 0.35 40.31 15.46
C LYS A 936 1.82 40.25 15.04
N GLU A 937 2.53 41.38 15.02
CA GLU A 937 3.96 41.42 14.69
C GLU A 937 4.80 40.59 15.69
N ALA A 938 4.49 40.67 16.99
CA ALA A 938 5.18 39.93 18.03
C ALA A 938 4.99 38.40 17.95
N THR A 939 3.94 37.92 17.26
CA THR A 939 3.71 36.48 17.05
C THR A 939 4.48 35.87 15.89
N ILE A 940 5.09 36.69 15.03
CA ILE A 940 5.79 36.21 13.83
C ILE A 940 7.22 35.76 14.16
N ASP A 941 7.57 34.53 13.79
CA ASP A 941 8.94 34.01 13.91
C ASP A 941 9.81 34.49 12.74
N HIS A 942 10.45 35.64 12.93
CA HIS A 942 11.33 36.27 11.95
C HIS A 942 12.54 35.39 11.61
N SER A 943 12.97 34.47 12.49
CA SER A 943 14.09 33.57 12.21
C SER A 943 13.73 32.57 11.12
N LYS A 944 12.53 31.99 11.18
CA LYS A 944 12.00 31.09 10.15
C LYS A 944 11.78 31.80 8.81
N VAL A 945 11.28 33.04 8.85
CA VAL A 945 11.11 33.87 7.65
C VAL A 945 12.45 34.07 6.93
N LEU A 946 13.51 34.45 7.65
CA LEU A 946 14.84 34.64 7.06
C LEU A 946 15.41 33.33 6.50
N LEU A 947 15.16 32.20 7.17
CA LEU A 947 15.61 30.89 6.71
C LEU A 947 14.90 30.48 5.40
N TYR A 948 13.60 30.74 5.29
CA TYR A 948 12.83 30.52 4.06
C TYR A 948 13.37 31.37 2.89
N LEU A 949 13.59 32.67 3.14
CA LEU A 949 14.13 33.61 2.15
C LEU A 949 15.48 33.15 1.59
N GLN A 950 16.38 32.68 2.46
CA GLN A 950 17.72 32.26 2.07
C GLN A 950 17.74 30.91 1.36
N ASN A 951 16.90 29.95 1.79
CA ASN A 951 17.08 28.53 1.43
C ASN A 951 16.01 27.95 0.50
N CYS A 952 14.81 28.56 0.41
CA CYS A 952 13.68 27.95 -0.29
C CYS A 952 13.08 28.87 -1.38
N MET A 953 13.21 30.20 -1.24
CA MET A 953 12.50 31.15 -2.12
C MET A 953 12.96 31.12 -3.59
N THR A 954 14.23 30.87 -3.88
CA THR A 954 14.77 30.92 -5.26
C THR A 954 15.12 29.55 -5.84
N ALA A 955 15.47 28.60 -4.98
CA ALA A 955 15.68 27.20 -5.33
C ALA A 955 15.16 26.35 -4.17
N SER A 956 14.21 25.46 -4.44
CA SER A 956 13.72 24.54 -3.40
C SER A 956 14.78 23.48 -3.11
N PRO A 957 15.05 23.14 -1.84
CA PRO A 957 15.93 22.02 -1.46
C PRO A 957 15.56 20.69 -2.13
N LEU A 958 14.29 20.55 -2.53
CA LEU A 958 13.75 19.37 -3.22
C LEU A 958 14.23 19.23 -4.67
N GLU A 959 14.76 20.29 -5.28
CA GLU A 959 15.29 20.27 -6.66
C GLU A 959 16.42 19.24 -6.83
N VAL A 960 17.19 18.99 -5.76
CA VAL A 960 18.26 17.99 -5.74
C VAL A 960 17.74 16.58 -6.04
N TYR A 961 16.49 16.29 -5.65
CA TYR A 961 15.87 14.97 -5.79
C TYR A 961 14.89 14.89 -6.97
N LEU A 962 14.17 15.98 -7.26
CA LEU A 962 13.04 16.03 -8.21
C LEU A 962 13.28 16.89 -9.47
N GLY A 963 14.42 17.57 -9.57
CA GLY A 963 14.73 18.45 -10.69
C GLY A 963 14.94 17.74 -12.03
N ASP A 964 14.89 18.51 -13.13
CA ASP A 964 15.08 18.02 -14.50
C ASP A 964 16.54 17.62 -14.77
N CYS A 965 16.76 16.53 -15.51
CA CYS A 965 18.08 15.93 -15.70
C CYS A 965 18.58 16.14 -17.13
N THR A 966 19.87 16.51 -17.28
CA THR A 966 20.49 16.68 -18.60
C THR A 966 20.97 15.33 -19.15
N SER A 967 20.99 15.15 -20.47
CA SER A 967 21.41 13.88 -21.10
C SER A 967 22.83 13.44 -20.75
N GLU A 968 23.72 14.38 -20.39
CA GLU A 968 25.11 14.11 -19.98
C GLU A 968 25.19 13.57 -18.54
N ASP A 969 24.36 14.10 -17.64
CA ASP A 969 24.24 13.63 -16.25
C ASP A 969 23.74 12.19 -16.17
N TYR A 970 22.84 11.79 -17.08
CA TYR A 970 22.38 10.41 -17.19
C TYR A 970 23.56 9.48 -17.50
N ASN A 971 24.31 9.71 -18.57
CA ASN A 971 25.37 8.79 -19.02
C ASN A 971 26.44 8.56 -17.93
N HIS A 972 26.79 9.58 -17.15
CA HIS A 972 27.73 9.44 -16.04
C HIS A 972 27.19 8.64 -14.85
N GLY A 973 25.91 8.81 -14.49
CA GLY A 973 25.25 8.02 -13.44
C GLY A 973 25.10 6.54 -13.83
N TRP A 974 24.72 6.29 -15.09
CA TRP A 974 24.55 4.94 -15.64
C TRP A 974 25.86 4.13 -15.67
N ASN A 975 26.97 4.74 -16.09
CA ASN A 975 28.28 4.06 -16.20
C ASN A 975 28.88 3.58 -14.86
N GLN A 976 28.46 4.15 -13.72
CA GLN A 976 28.85 3.66 -12.38
C GLN A 976 27.87 2.62 -11.84
N ALA A 977 26.58 2.77 -12.13
CA ALA A 977 25.56 1.81 -11.73
C ALA A 977 25.72 0.44 -12.44
N GLU A 978 26.30 0.42 -13.65
CA GLU A 978 26.68 -0.81 -14.36
C GLU A 978 27.89 -1.55 -13.74
N GLN A 979 28.69 -0.90 -12.87
CA GLN A 979 29.87 -1.54 -12.26
C GLN A 979 29.51 -2.55 -11.17
N GLY A 980 28.23 -2.68 -10.81
CA GLY A 980 27.74 -3.72 -9.89
C GLY A 980 28.20 -3.57 -8.44
N LEU A 981 28.54 -2.35 -8.02
CA LEU A 981 28.93 -2.02 -6.64
C LEU A 981 27.69 -1.60 -5.82
N PRO A 982 27.68 -1.82 -4.50
CA PRO A 982 26.65 -1.28 -3.61
C PRO A 982 26.64 0.26 -3.68
N MET A 983 25.46 0.83 -3.93
CA MET A 983 25.22 2.24 -4.14
C MET A 983 24.82 2.97 -2.85
N PHE A 984 24.30 2.28 -1.83
CA PHE A 984 23.81 2.90 -0.60
C PHE A 984 24.88 3.72 0.13
N ASP A 985 26.04 3.10 0.43
CA ASP A 985 27.16 3.77 1.09
C ASP A 985 27.73 4.92 0.26
N LEU A 986 27.65 4.81 -1.07
CA LEU A 986 28.09 5.87 -1.98
C LEU A 986 27.11 7.04 -1.93
N LEU A 987 25.81 6.77 -2.02
CA LEU A 987 24.75 7.76 -1.95
C LEU A 987 24.79 8.51 -0.63
N ASP A 988 24.88 7.81 0.51
CA ASP A 988 24.96 8.44 1.83
C ASP A 988 26.16 9.41 1.92
N LYS A 989 27.35 8.98 1.44
CA LYS A 989 28.52 9.87 1.37
C LYS A 989 28.32 11.07 0.44
N GLN A 990 27.59 10.91 -0.68
CA GLN A 990 27.30 12.03 -1.58
C GLN A 990 26.28 13.00 -0.96
N LEU A 991 25.27 12.49 -0.25
CA LEU A 991 24.31 13.31 0.50
C LEU A 991 25.01 14.09 1.61
N GLN A 992 25.92 13.47 2.38
CA GLN A 992 26.71 14.18 3.38
C GLN A 992 27.63 15.26 2.79
N LYS A 993 28.14 15.06 1.56
CA LYS A 993 28.89 16.10 0.84
C LYS A 993 27.98 17.25 0.42
N GLN A 994 26.79 16.93 -0.08
CA GLN A 994 25.78 17.90 -0.48
C GLN A 994 25.32 18.76 0.70
N GLU A 995 25.03 18.16 1.86
CA GLU A 995 24.68 18.86 3.10
C GLU A 995 25.81 19.78 3.60
N LYS A 996 27.07 19.44 3.31
CA LYS A 996 28.26 20.27 3.65
C LYS A 996 28.60 21.31 2.58
N GLY A 997 27.83 21.42 1.50
CA GLY A 997 28.10 22.33 0.39
C GLY A 997 29.33 21.96 -0.45
N LEU A 998 29.81 20.71 -0.36
CA LEU A 998 30.94 20.20 -1.14
C LEU A 998 30.47 19.71 -2.52
N PRO A 999 31.36 19.69 -3.54
CA PRO A 999 31.03 19.09 -4.83
C PRO A 999 30.59 17.64 -4.67
N TYR A 1000 29.38 17.33 -5.14
CA TYR A 1000 28.77 16.01 -5.08
C TYR A 1000 28.24 15.61 -6.46
N MET A 1001 27.97 14.32 -6.65
CA MET A 1001 27.42 13.80 -7.89
C MET A 1001 25.91 14.09 -7.97
N LYS A 1002 25.54 15.16 -8.67
CA LYS A 1002 24.15 15.60 -8.90
C LYS A 1002 23.18 14.54 -9.45
N PRO A 1003 23.57 13.58 -10.33
CA PRO A 1003 22.61 12.60 -10.84
C PRO A 1003 22.23 11.51 -9.83
N LEU A 1004 23.10 11.23 -8.85
CA LEU A 1004 22.93 10.10 -7.95
C LEU A 1004 21.72 10.18 -6.99
N PRO A 1005 21.43 11.33 -6.33
CA PRO A 1005 20.28 11.44 -5.42
C PRO A 1005 18.92 11.56 -6.15
N ARG A 1006 18.88 11.52 -7.48
CA ARG A 1006 17.64 11.75 -8.23
C ARG A 1006 16.72 10.53 -8.21
N VAL A 1007 15.46 10.75 -7.83
CA VAL A 1007 14.46 9.68 -7.71
C VAL A 1007 14.20 9.00 -9.06
N GLU A 1008 14.08 9.78 -10.14
CA GLU A 1008 13.81 9.24 -11.48
C GLU A 1008 14.90 8.26 -11.97
N LEU A 1009 16.17 8.57 -11.72
CA LEU A 1009 17.29 7.71 -12.11
C LEU A 1009 17.26 6.39 -11.34
N LEU A 1010 17.03 6.45 -10.03
CA LEU A 1010 16.95 5.27 -9.17
C LEU A 1010 15.74 4.40 -9.49
N CYS A 1011 14.57 4.99 -9.78
CA CYS A 1011 13.39 4.25 -10.22
C CYS A 1011 13.63 3.54 -11.57
N LYS A 1012 14.33 4.20 -12.51
CA LYS A 1012 14.74 3.59 -13.78
C LYS A 1012 15.73 2.44 -13.57
N TYR A 1013 16.72 2.64 -12.71
CA TYR A 1013 17.71 1.60 -12.39
C TYR A 1013 17.05 0.38 -11.72
N LEU A 1014 16.19 0.61 -10.73
CA LEU A 1014 15.39 -0.44 -10.08
C LEU A 1014 14.58 -1.24 -11.10
N SER A 1015 13.89 -0.55 -12.01
CA SER A 1015 13.09 -1.18 -13.07
C SER A 1015 13.94 -2.01 -14.03
N MET A 1016 15.15 -1.56 -14.37
CA MET A 1016 16.06 -2.31 -15.25
C MET A 1016 16.68 -3.53 -14.58
N GLN A 1017 17.10 -3.41 -13.32
CA GLN A 1017 17.61 -4.56 -12.57
C GLN A 1017 16.52 -5.63 -12.40
N ALA A 1018 15.29 -5.22 -12.06
CA ALA A 1018 14.15 -6.14 -11.95
C ALA A 1018 13.82 -6.82 -13.29
N LYS A 1019 13.76 -6.07 -14.40
CA LYS A 1019 13.58 -6.62 -15.76
C LYS A 1019 14.65 -7.65 -16.12
N THR A 1020 15.90 -7.40 -15.71
CA THR A 1020 17.00 -8.35 -15.95
C THR A 1020 16.77 -9.66 -15.20
N ILE A 1021 16.34 -9.60 -13.93
CA ILE A 1021 15.99 -10.79 -13.16
C ILE A 1021 14.80 -11.53 -13.79
N PHE A 1022 13.72 -10.82 -14.13
CA PHE A 1022 12.55 -11.44 -14.77
C PHE A 1022 12.91 -12.13 -16.08
N GLY A 1023 13.75 -11.52 -16.91
CA GLY A 1023 14.25 -12.12 -18.14
C GLY A 1023 15.11 -13.36 -17.90
N GLN A 1024 15.93 -13.37 -16.84
CA GLN A 1024 16.75 -14.53 -16.51
C GLN A 1024 15.94 -15.69 -15.91
N ILE A 1025 14.91 -15.41 -15.10
CA ILE A 1025 13.95 -16.42 -14.64
C ILE A 1025 13.25 -17.03 -15.86
N ALA A 1026 12.75 -16.20 -16.78
CA ALA A 1026 12.07 -16.68 -17.98
C ALA A 1026 12.98 -17.54 -18.86
N GLU A 1027 14.24 -17.13 -19.06
CA GLU A 1027 15.23 -17.92 -19.81
C GLU A 1027 15.61 -19.22 -19.10
N ALA A 1028 15.60 -19.27 -17.77
CA ALA A 1028 15.83 -20.50 -17.02
C ALA A 1028 14.68 -21.49 -17.20
N GLU A 1029 13.43 -21.02 -17.13
CA GLU A 1029 12.25 -21.86 -17.37
C GLU A 1029 12.16 -22.31 -18.84
N LYS A 1030 12.56 -21.45 -19.77
CA LYS A 1030 12.63 -21.78 -21.20
C LYS A 1030 13.62 -22.92 -21.49
N ARG A 1031 14.72 -23.04 -20.75
CA ARG A 1031 15.66 -24.19 -20.91
C ARG A 1031 15.05 -25.52 -20.48
N ASN A 1032 14.00 -25.49 -19.67
CA ASN A 1032 13.24 -26.67 -19.26
C ASN A 1032 12.14 -27.05 -20.25
N PHE A 1033 11.95 -26.28 -21.33
CA PHE A 1033 11.00 -26.55 -22.41
C PHE A 1033 11.60 -27.55 -23.44
N LYS A 1034 10.86 -28.61 -23.83
CA LYS A 1034 11.29 -29.58 -24.84
C LYS A 1034 10.18 -29.98 -25.80
#